data_AF-A0AAU7V7W7-F1
#
_entry.id   AF-A0AAU7V7W7-F1
#
_cell.length_a   1.000
_cell.length_b   1.000
_cell.length_c   1.000
_cell.angle_alpha   90.00
_cell.angle_beta   90.00
_cell.angle_gamma   90.00
#
_symmetry.space_group_name_H-M   'P 1'
#
loop_
_entity.id
_entity.type
_entity.pdbx_description
1 polymer ?
#
loop_
_entity_poly.entity_id
_entity_poly.type
_entity_poly.pdbx_seq_one_letter_code
_entity_poly.pdbx_strand_id
1 'polypeptide(L)'
;MSKLTEEDVKLRFITPAITETAGWRKEQLRMELVIAPGQVIVQGTKTKRDEISKADYVLLGSKSRKPLAVVEAKDMEHTVAAGLQQALGYAAKLDAPFAYSSNGRGFIEHDFFTGIEREIGLDEFPTEEELWRRYMVGKGLNAEGAALIAEPCHVDPFKPQEARYYQQAAIDRTLEAIAHGDRRLLLVMATGTGKTFTAFQIIWRLLKAGYVKRVLYLADRNVLIDQTINGDFEPLSGRITKVKGKQLDSSYEVYMSLYQQLAGEEGEEPFRQFKPEFFDLVIIDECHRGSVREESLWRRVLDYFSSAIHIGMTATPKETKEVSNIDYFGEPVYTYSLKQGIKDGFLAPYKVIRVGLDVDLENWRPFEGQVDVDGNEVEDREYNVKDYDRNLIIDERTQMVAKYVTSWLEKYGTDSKTIVFCVDIEHAERMRQALANENLERVIEDYRYVMKITGDDKEGKAQLDNFADVNEQYPTLVTTSKLLTTGVNVKTIKLIVLESNIGSMTEFKQIVGRGTRLDPEHGKEFFTIMDFRGSTRLFADPDFDGNPAGSIDMPPPEPGDDGEIPEPEWPDDETVEDPGDGDDIENSGPDGVIICNPPWITEPDPEKQGKVRVRGVEVKLLNERVQYVDPVTGKLVTESIRDFSKRSLLNTYSSLDSFLTAWSQAERKDELIGQLNSRGAFLEAIREEADGRFFDVDDFDLILHIAFDRPPLTKQERIDHVKKRGYLHKYSDTCREVLEALLDKYADIGISEIETTRILSVDPFTQYGSPQKIARLFGGRDAYLQAIRDLEDALYEAA
;
A
#
# COMPACT_ATOMS: atom_id res chain seq x y z
N MET A 1 -35.02 17.64 -30.23
CA MET A 1 -35.18 17.15 -28.85
C MET A 1 -33.84 17.34 -28.16
N SER A 2 -33.82 17.83 -26.93
CA SER A 2 -32.56 17.91 -26.17
C SER A 2 -31.98 16.51 -25.99
N LYS A 3 -30.69 16.36 -26.25
CA LYS A 3 -29.94 15.11 -26.03
C LYS A 3 -30.05 14.77 -24.53
N LEU A 4 -30.53 13.56 -24.21
CA LEU A 4 -30.61 13.10 -22.82
C LEU A 4 -29.19 12.85 -22.30
N THR A 5 -28.89 13.36 -21.11
CA THR A 5 -27.62 13.05 -20.43
C THR A 5 -27.64 11.62 -19.89
N GLU A 6 -26.49 11.09 -19.49
CA GLU A 6 -26.42 9.79 -18.81
C GLU A 6 -27.28 9.76 -17.53
N GLU A 7 -27.28 10.84 -16.74
CA GLU A 7 -28.13 10.96 -15.55
C GLU A 7 -29.63 10.98 -15.89
N ASP A 8 -30.03 11.63 -16.99
CA ASP A 8 -31.40 11.54 -17.49
C ASP A 8 -31.77 10.09 -17.88
N VAL A 9 -30.82 9.36 -18.47
CA VAL A 9 -31.00 7.96 -18.87
C VAL A 9 -31.15 7.05 -17.64
N LYS A 10 -30.23 7.19 -16.67
CA LYS A 10 -30.27 6.54 -15.37
C LYS A 10 -31.61 6.73 -14.67
N LEU A 11 -32.08 7.98 -14.58
CA LEU A 11 -33.31 8.33 -13.87
C LEU A 11 -34.58 7.86 -14.57
N ARG A 12 -34.65 7.97 -15.90
CA ARG A 12 -35.90 7.75 -16.66
C ARG A 12 -36.09 6.32 -17.16
N PHE A 13 -35.02 5.55 -17.32
CA PHE A 13 -35.08 4.23 -17.94
C PHE A 13 -34.46 3.14 -17.07
N ILE A 14 -33.19 3.30 -16.66
CA ILE A 14 -32.45 2.24 -15.96
C ILE A 14 -33.00 2.02 -14.54
N THR A 15 -33.13 3.09 -13.76
CA THR A 15 -33.62 2.98 -12.37
C THR A 15 -35.04 2.40 -12.31
N PRO A 16 -36.02 2.86 -13.13
CA PRO A 16 -37.35 2.26 -13.17
C PRO A 16 -37.34 0.78 -13.61
N ALA A 17 -36.50 0.40 -14.58
CA ALA A 17 -36.34 -1.00 -14.98
C ALA A 17 -35.90 -1.88 -13.79
N ILE A 18 -34.89 -1.43 -13.04
CA ILE A 18 -34.37 -2.14 -11.87
C ILE A 18 -35.39 -2.16 -10.72
N THR A 19 -36.00 -1.01 -10.37
CA THR A 19 -36.81 -0.91 -9.15
C THR A 19 -38.29 -1.21 -9.35
N GLU A 20 -38.90 -0.69 -10.41
CA GLU A 20 -40.35 -0.81 -10.62
C GLU A 20 -40.70 -2.10 -11.36
N THR A 21 -39.85 -2.51 -12.31
CA THR A 21 -40.13 -3.70 -13.14
C THR A 21 -39.53 -4.96 -12.52
N ALA A 22 -38.23 -4.96 -12.21
CA ALA A 22 -37.55 -6.10 -11.59
C ALA A 22 -37.72 -6.17 -10.06
N GLY A 23 -38.31 -5.14 -9.44
CA GLY A 23 -38.72 -5.16 -8.03
C GLY A 23 -37.61 -4.95 -7.00
N TRP A 24 -36.41 -4.51 -7.41
CA TRP A 24 -35.33 -4.21 -6.47
C TRP A 24 -35.67 -2.99 -5.60
N ARG A 25 -35.45 -3.10 -4.29
CA ARG A 25 -35.73 -1.98 -3.37
C ARG A 25 -34.58 -0.97 -3.35
N LYS A 26 -34.89 0.30 -3.10
CA LYS A 26 -33.90 1.38 -3.09
C LYS A 26 -32.75 1.15 -2.12
N GLU A 27 -33.00 0.49 -0.99
CA GLU A 27 -31.96 0.18 -0.01
C GLU A 27 -30.93 -0.84 -0.52
N GLN A 28 -31.27 -1.61 -1.55
CA GLN A 28 -30.43 -2.60 -2.23
C GLN A 28 -29.56 -1.97 -3.30
N LEU A 29 -29.92 -0.79 -3.81
CA LEU A 29 -29.16 -0.07 -4.82
C LEU A 29 -28.13 0.83 -4.12
N ARG A 30 -26.85 0.54 -4.33
CA ARG A 30 -25.76 1.48 -4.06
C ARG A 30 -25.44 2.18 -5.37
N MET A 31 -25.89 3.43 -5.49
CA MET A 31 -25.60 4.27 -6.65
C MET A 31 -24.29 5.01 -6.45
N GLU A 32 -23.53 5.21 -7.52
CA GLU A 32 -22.28 5.98 -7.51
C GLU A 32 -21.27 5.44 -6.47
N LEU A 33 -21.22 4.12 -6.29
CA LEU A 33 -20.41 3.48 -5.25
C LEU A 33 -18.93 3.60 -5.62
N VAL A 34 -18.18 4.31 -4.78
CA VAL A 34 -16.72 4.34 -4.85
C VAL A 34 -16.16 2.99 -4.39
N ILE A 35 -15.67 2.19 -5.34
CA ILE A 35 -15.04 0.90 -5.09
C ILE A 35 -13.61 1.10 -4.59
N ALA A 36 -12.86 1.96 -5.27
CA ALA A 36 -11.48 2.28 -4.92
C ALA A 36 -11.20 3.78 -5.11
N PRO A 37 -10.53 4.44 -4.15
CA PRO A 37 -10.26 5.88 -4.18
C PRO A 37 -9.22 6.36 -5.20
N GLY A 38 -8.55 5.46 -5.92
CA GLY A 38 -7.54 5.78 -6.93
C GLY A 38 -6.13 5.91 -6.32
N GLN A 39 -5.13 5.47 -7.08
CA GLN A 39 -3.74 5.42 -6.63
C GLN A 39 -3.22 6.80 -6.21
N VAL A 40 -2.48 6.86 -5.11
CA VAL A 40 -1.68 8.05 -4.78
C VAL A 40 -0.38 8.00 -5.59
N ILE A 41 -0.16 9.02 -6.41
CA ILE A 41 1.02 9.20 -7.24
C ILE A 41 1.91 10.27 -6.58
N VAL A 42 3.17 9.92 -6.34
CA VAL A 42 4.15 10.79 -5.70
C VAL A 42 4.95 11.55 -6.77
N GLN A 43 4.98 12.87 -6.67
CA GLN A 43 5.70 13.76 -7.58
C GLN A 43 6.59 14.69 -6.76
N GLY A 44 7.86 14.30 -6.59
CA GLY A 44 8.78 15.06 -5.76
C GLY A 44 8.33 15.06 -4.30
N THR A 45 7.95 16.23 -3.78
CA THR A 45 7.34 16.42 -2.45
C THR A 45 5.80 16.44 -2.45
N LYS A 46 5.17 16.50 -3.62
CA LYS A 46 3.70 16.58 -3.77
C LYS A 46 3.09 15.22 -4.10
N THR A 47 1.78 15.12 -3.91
CA THR A 47 0.98 13.93 -4.18
C THR A 47 -0.26 14.29 -4.98
N LYS A 48 -0.64 13.43 -5.92
CA LYS A 48 -1.89 13.52 -6.67
C LYS A 48 -2.58 12.15 -6.67
N ARG A 49 -3.91 12.12 -6.60
CA ARG A 49 -4.67 10.88 -6.78
C ARG A 49 -5.06 10.67 -8.23
N ASP A 50 -4.96 9.42 -8.67
CA ASP A 50 -5.47 8.95 -9.94
C ASP A 50 -7.02 8.85 -9.93
N GLU A 51 -7.60 8.47 -11.06
CA GLU A 51 -9.04 8.36 -11.22
C GLU A 51 -9.68 7.38 -10.23
N ILE A 52 -10.82 7.79 -9.67
CA ILE A 52 -11.59 7.01 -8.71
C ILE A 52 -12.33 5.89 -9.45
N SER A 53 -12.19 4.65 -8.98
CA SER A 53 -12.99 3.52 -9.47
C SER A 53 -14.38 3.59 -8.85
N LYS A 54 -15.38 3.96 -9.65
CA LYS A 54 -16.76 4.18 -9.19
C LYS A 54 -17.76 3.49 -10.11
N ALA A 55 -18.65 2.67 -9.55
CA ALA A 55 -19.70 2.00 -10.30
C ALA A 55 -21.03 2.75 -10.18
N ASP A 56 -21.79 2.84 -11.28
CA ASP A 56 -23.07 3.55 -11.31
C ASP A 56 -24.12 2.89 -10.43
N TYR A 57 -24.27 1.56 -10.51
CA TYR A 57 -25.13 0.78 -9.63
C TYR A 57 -24.44 -0.49 -9.17
N VAL A 58 -24.50 -0.75 -7.86
CA VAL A 58 -24.22 -2.06 -7.28
C VAL A 58 -25.48 -2.56 -6.59
N LEU A 59 -25.97 -3.70 -7.03
CA LEU A 59 -27.18 -4.34 -6.53
C LEU A 59 -26.82 -5.35 -5.45
N LEU A 60 -27.26 -5.05 -4.23
CA LEU A 60 -26.97 -5.84 -3.05
C LEU A 60 -28.14 -6.76 -2.69
N GLY A 61 -27.83 -8.00 -2.30
CA GLY A 61 -28.81 -8.91 -1.72
C GLY A 61 -29.51 -8.27 -0.52
N SER A 62 -30.82 -8.46 -0.42
CA SER A 62 -31.68 -7.85 0.59
C SER A 62 -31.30 -8.24 2.03
N LYS A 63 -30.83 -9.47 2.22
CA LYS A 63 -30.43 -10.03 3.51
C LYS A 63 -28.91 -9.98 3.72
N SER A 64 -28.17 -10.61 2.81
CA SER A 64 -26.70 -10.72 2.91
C SER A 64 -25.97 -9.41 2.76
N ARG A 65 -26.58 -8.43 2.08
CA ARG A 65 -25.89 -7.23 1.53
C ARG A 65 -24.75 -7.59 0.57
N LYS A 66 -24.65 -8.83 0.10
CA LYS A 66 -23.64 -9.29 -0.87
C LYS A 66 -23.89 -8.60 -2.22
N PRO A 67 -22.85 -8.09 -2.90
CA PRO A 67 -22.94 -7.66 -4.30
C PRO A 67 -23.36 -8.83 -5.20
N LEU A 68 -24.53 -8.69 -5.83
CA LEU A 68 -25.03 -9.66 -6.81
C LEU A 68 -24.81 -9.19 -8.24
N ALA A 69 -24.98 -7.90 -8.49
CA ALA A 69 -24.81 -7.35 -9.82
C ALA A 69 -24.20 -5.95 -9.81
N VAL A 70 -23.47 -5.62 -10.88
CA VAL A 70 -23.02 -4.26 -11.19
C VAL A 70 -23.66 -3.82 -12.49
N VAL A 71 -24.16 -2.59 -12.55
CA VAL A 71 -24.71 -1.99 -13.78
C VAL A 71 -23.93 -0.72 -14.09
N GLU A 72 -23.41 -0.64 -15.31
CA GLU A 72 -22.77 0.56 -15.86
C GLU A 72 -23.68 1.23 -16.89
N ALA A 73 -24.00 2.49 -16.66
CA ALA A 73 -24.83 3.30 -17.54
C ALA A 73 -23.97 4.07 -18.56
N LYS A 74 -24.60 4.39 -19.70
CA LYS A 74 -24.11 5.34 -20.71
C LYS A 74 -25.27 6.18 -21.23
N ASP A 75 -24.97 7.29 -21.88
CA ASP A 75 -26.00 8.05 -22.60
C ASP A 75 -26.52 7.29 -23.85
N MET A 76 -27.65 7.75 -24.39
CA MET A 76 -28.36 7.07 -25.50
C MET A 76 -27.62 7.04 -26.85
N GLU A 77 -26.51 7.77 -27.01
CA GLU A 77 -25.73 7.72 -28.26
C GLU A 77 -24.78 6.53 -28.29
N HIS A 78 -24.40 6.03 -27.12
CA HIS A 78 -23.56 4.86 -26.99
C HIS A 78 -24.34 3.60 -27.31
N THR A 79 -23.63 2.53 -27.67
CA THR A 79 -24.23 1.19 -27.78
C THR A 79 -24.59 0.65 -26.39
N VAL A 80 -25.57 -0.25 -26.30
CA VAL A 80 -25.95 -0.92 -25.04
C VAL A 80 -24.73 -1.56 -24.35
N ALA A 81 -23.79 -2.09 -25.14
CA ALA A 81 -22.58 -2.74 -24.63
C ALA A 81 -21.39 -1.81 -24.32
N ALA A 82 -21.52 -0.50 -24.51
CA ALA A 82 -20.38 0.43 -24.44
C ALA A 82 -19.71 0.45 -23.05
N GLY A 83 -20.46 0.24 -21.98
CA GLY A 83 -19.95 0.17 -20.61
C GLY A 83 -19.63 -1.24 -20.13
N LEU A 84 -19.76 -2.29 -20.95
CA LEU A 84 -19.69 -3.67 -20.46
C LEU A 84 -18.32 -4.01 -19.87
N GLN A 85 -17.22 -3.62 -20.53
CA GLN A 85 -15.87 -3.86 -20.02
C GLN A 85 -15.61 -3.15 -18.68
N GLN A 86 -16.18 -1.95 -18.48
CA GLN A 86 -16.11 -1.24 -17.20
C GLN A 86 -16.91 -1.99 -16.12
N ALA A 87 -18.13 -2.42 -16.44
CA ALA A 87 -18.97 -3.22 -15.54
C ALA A 87 -18.29 -4.54 -15.14
N LEU A 88 -17.61 -5.22 -16.07
CA LEU A 88 -16.82 -6.44 -15.81
C LEU A 88 -15.69 -6.15 -14.82
N GLY A 89 -14.92 -5.08 -15.04
CA GLY A 89 -13.84 -4.69 -14.14
C GLY A 89 -14.34 -4.40 -12.72
N TYR A 90 -15.48 -3.71 -12.59
CA TYR A 90 -16.10 -3.43 -11.30
C TYR A 90 -16.68 -4.68 -10.63
N ALA A 91 -17.37 -5.53 -11.37
CA ALA A 91 -17.92 -6.78 -10.87
C ALA A 91 -16.81 -7.73 -10.39
N ALA A 92 -15.72 -7.85 -11.14
CA ALA A 92 -14.55 -8.64 -10.75
C ALA A 92 -13.93 -8.15 -9.44
N LYS A 93 -13.81 -6.83 -9.24
CA LYS A 93 -13.34 -6.27 -7.96
C LYS A 93 -14.29 -6.63 -6.82
N LEU A 94 -15.59 -6.39 -7.00
CA LEU A 94 -16.63 -6.61 -5.99
C LEU A 94 -16.96 -8.09 -5.73
N ASP A 95 -16.35 -9.01 -6.50
CA ASP A 95 -16.70 -10.43 -6.53
C ASP A 95 -18.21 -10.66 -6.81
N ALA A 96 -18.77 -9.81 -7.66
CA ALA A 96 -20.16 -9.85 -8.08
C ALA A 96 -20.33 -10.79 -9.29
N PRO A 97 -21.27 -11.75 -9.24
CA PRO A 97 -21.41 -12.79 -10.28
C PRO A 97 -22.03 -12.30 -11.60
N PHE A 98 -22.64 -11.11 -11.63
CA PHE A 98 -23.33 -10.60 -12.81
C PHE A 98 -22.91 -9.15 -13.11
N ALA A 99 -22.60 -8.87 -14.36
CA ALA A 99 -22.28 -7.52 -14.83
C ALA A 99 -23.24 -7.09 -15.93
N TYR A 100 -23.62 -5.82 -15.93
CA TYR A 100 -24.55 -5.27 -16.90
C TYR A 100 -24.05 -3.94 -17.45
N SER A 101 -24.35 -3.67 -18.71
CA SER A 101 -24.27 -2.32 -19.27
C SER A 101 -25.59 -1.89 -19.91
N SER A 102 -25.93 -0.61 -19.79
CA SER A 102 -27.15 -0.06 -20.38
C SER A 102 -26.95 1.37 -20.86
N ASN A 103 -27.64 1.70 -21.94
CA ASN A 103 -27.81 3.08 -22.43
C ASN A 103 -29.27 3.57 -22.33
N GLY A 104 -30.13 2.84 -21.58
CA GLY A 104 -31.56 3.12 -21.47
C GLY A 104 -32.45 2.60 -22.59
N ARG A 105 -31.93 1.82 -23.55
CA ARG A 105 -32.76 1.08 -24.54
C ARG A 105 -32.93 -0.40 -24.21
N GLY A 106 -32.03 -0.94 -23.41
CA GLY A 106 -31.95 -2.34 -22.99
C GLY A 106 -30.71 -2.54 -22.13
N PHE A 107 -30.41 -3.79 -21.78
CA PHE A 107 -29.19 -4.15 -21.06
C PHE A 107 -28.42 -5.22 -21.84
N ILE A 108 -27.11 -5.23 -21.71
CA ILE A 108 -26.30 -6.41 -21.97
C ILE A 108 -25.88 -7.00 -20.63
N GLU A 109 -26.12 -8.29 -20.42
CA GLU A 109 -25.73 -9.07 -19.25
C GLU A 109 -24.47 -9.87 -19.59
N HIS A 110 -23.54 -9.97 -18.64
CA HIS A 110 -22.49 -10.97 -18.59
C HIS A 110 -22.65 -11.77 -17.29
N ASP A 111 -22.71 -13.10 -17.41
CA ASP A 111 -22.80 -14.04 -16.30
C ASP A 111 -21.45 -14.75 -16.09
N PHE A 112 -20.77 -14.45 -14.97
CA PHE A 112 -19.44 -15.00 -14.67
C PHE A 112 -19.42 -16.53 -14.45
N PHE A 113 -20.57 -17.17 -14.19
CA PHE A 113 -20.63 -18.63 -14.05
C PHE A 113 -20.71 -19.35 -15.39
N THR A 114 -21.28 -18.71 -16.41
CA THR A 114 -21.49 -19.32 -17.73
C THR A 114 -20.59 -18.74 -18.81
N GLY A 115 -20.04 -17.54 -18.59
CA GLY A 115 -19.31 -16.76 -19.59
C GLY A 115 -20.18 -16.23 -20.73
N ILE A 116 -21.51 -16.39 -20.64
CA ILE A 116 -22.43 -15.97 -21.70
C ILE A 116 -22.75 -14.49 -21.55
N GLU A 117 -22.67 -13.79 -22.68
CA GLU A 117 -23.18 -12.43 -22.83
C GLU A 117 -24.47 -12.43 -23.64
N ARG A 118 -25.49 -11.70 -23.17
CA ARG A 118 -26.75 -11.56 -23.90
C ARG A 118 -27.39 -10.21 -23.71
N GLU A 119 -28.07 -9.75 -24.75
CA GLU A 119 -28.89 -8.54 -24.69
C GLU A 119 -30.30 -8.87 -24.19
N ILE A 120 -30.84 -8.04 -23.31
CA ILE A 120 -32.17 -8.16 -22.70
C ILE A 120 -32.89 -6.81 -22.75
N GLY A 121 -34.22 -6.84 -22.83
CA GLY A 121 -35.08 -5.66 -22.76
C GLY A 121 -35.05 -4.98 -21.39
N LEU A 122 -35.59 -3.75 -21.32
CA LEU A 122 -35.71 -3.02 -20.05
C LEU A 122 -36.65 -3.71 -19.06
N ASP A 123 -37.65 -4.43 -19.56
CA ASP A 123 -38.62 -5.19 -18.80
C ASP A 123 -38.17 -6.61 -18.42
N GLU A 124 -36.99 -7.01 -18.90
CA GLU A 124 -36.41 -8.34 -18.69
C GLU A 124 -35.25 -8.34 -17.67
N PHE A 125 -35.00 -7.21 -17.00
CA PHE A 125 -33.95 -7.13 -15.99
C PHE A 125 -34.21 -8.14 -14.85
N PRO A 126 -33.23 -9.00 -14.46
CA PRO A 126 -33.49 -10.07 -13.51
C PRO A 126 -33.88 -9.57 -12.11
N THR A 127 -34.77 -10.33 -11.47
CA THR A 127 -35.15 -10.11 -10.06
C THR A 127 -34.03 -10.57 -9.11
N GLU A 128 -34.03 -10.07 -7.87
CA GLU A 128 -33.10 -10.54 -6.83
C GLU A 128 -33.18 -12.06 -6.62
N GLU A 129 -34.40 -12.62 -6.56
CA GLU A 129 -34.61 -14.06 -6.34
C GLU A 129 -34.00 -14.89 -7.47
N GLU A 130 -34.10 -14.40 -8.71
CA GLU A 130 -33.50 -15.06 -9.85
C GLU A 130 -31.98 -15.04 -9.80
N LEU A 131 -31.37 -13.87 -9.58
CA LEU A 131 -29.91 -13.75 -9.48
C LEU A 131 -29.37 -14.53 -8.28
N TRP A 132 -30.07 -14.52 -7.15
CA TRP A 132 -29.71 -15.32 -5.98
C TRP A 132 -29.76 -16.82 -6.27
N ARG A 133 -30.78 -17.30 -6.99
CA ARG A 133 -30.86 -18.71 -7.41
C ARG A 133 -29.72 -19.09 -8.35
N ARG A 134 -29.42 -18.26 -9.35
CA ARG A 134 -28.28 -18.49 -10.26
C ARG A 134 -26.96 -18.49 -9.50
N TYR A 135 -26.78 -17.57 -8.55
CA TYR A 135 -25.62 -17.54 -7.66
C TYR A 135 -25.47 -18.82 -6.83
N MET A 136 -26.55 -19.30 -6.19
CA MET A 136 -26.52 -20.56 -5.41
C MET A 136 -26.15 -21.75 -6.30
N VAL A 137 -26.69 -21.83 -7.52
CA VAL A 137 -26.38 -22.90 -8.46
C VAL A 137 -24.95 -22.79 -8.96
N GLY A 138 -24.51 -21.61 -9.37
CA GLY A 138 -23.17 -21.35 -9.90
C GLY A 138 -22.06 -21.58 -8.87
N LYS A 139 -22.34 -21.30 -7.59
CA LYS A 139 -21.44 -21.63 -6.48
C LYS A 139 -21.63 -23.05 -5.95
N GLY A 140 -22.68 -23.79 -6.33
CA GLY A 140 -22.96 -25.12 -5.79
C GLY A 140 -23.33 -25.14 -4.31
N LEU A 141 -23.98 -24.09 -3.80
CA LEU A 141 -24.36 -23.97 -2.40
C LEU A 141 -25.63 -24.77 -2.07
N ASN A 142 -25.61 -25.50 -0.96
CA ASN A 142 -26.80 -26.12 -0.40
C ASN A 142 -27.61 -25.09 0.44
N ALA A 143 -28.74 -25.51 1.01
CA ALA A 143 -29.61 -24.61 1.79
C ALA A 143 -28.94 -24.03 3.05
N GLU A 144 -28.07 -24.80 3.69
CA GLU A 144 -27.32 -24.38 4.87
C GLU A 144 -26.24 -23.34 4.50
N GLY A 145 -25.48 -23.60 3.43
CA GLY A 145 -24.52 -22.66 2.87
C GLY A 145 -25.18 -21.35 2.41
N ALA A 146 -26.33 -21.45 1.74
CA ALA A 146 -27.10 -20.26 1.35
C ALA A 146 -27.56 -19.43 2.56
N ALA A 147 -27.96 -20.08 3.66
CA ALA A 147 -28.29 -19.40 4.91
C ALA A 147 -27.06 -18.72 5.54
N LEU A 148 -25.90 -19.39 5.52
CA LEU A 148 -24.64 -18.81 6.01
C LEU A 148 -24.24 -17.55 5.22
N ILE A 149 -24.29 -17.59 3.88
CA ILE A 149 -23.99 -16.41 3.07
C ILE A 149 -25.05 -15.31 3.23
N ALA A 150 -26.29 -15.67 3.57
CA ALA A 150 -27.37 -14.72 3.83
C ALA A 150 -27.19 -13.90 5.12
N GLU A 151 -26.38 -14.37 6.07
CA GLU A 151 -26.11 -13.63 7.31
C GLU A 151 -25.29 -12.36 7.04
N PRO A 152 -25.72 -11.18 7.50
CA PRO A 152 -25.01 -9.92 7.23
C PRO A 152 -23.80 -9.73 8.14
N CYS A 153 -22.84 -8.93 7.66
CA CYS A 153 -21.75 -8.38 8.47
C CYS A 153 -22.29 -7.51 9.62
N HIS A 154 -21.54 -7.43 10.72
CA HIS A 154 -21.80 -6.48 11.79
C HIS A 154 -21.49 -5.06 11.33
N VAL A 155 -22.43 -4.14 11.55
CA VAL A 155 -22.24 -2.69 11.35
C VAL A 155 -22.67 -2.01 12.63
N ASP A 156 -21.75 -1.26 13.25
CA ASP A 156 -22.05 -0.45 14.43
C ASP A 156 -23.00 0.70 14.03
N PRO A 157 -24.20 0.82 14.64
CA PRO A 157 -25.14 1.89 14.34
C PRO A 157 -24.61 3.32 14.62
N PHE A 158 -23.66 3.45 15.54
CA PHE A 158 -23.09 4.74 15.95
C PHE A 158 -21.78 5.07 15.20
N LYS A 159 -21.10 4.06 14.67
CA LYS A 159 -19.91 4.18 13.83
C LYS A 159 -20.02 3.23 12.63
N PRO A 160 -20.89 3.52 11.65
CA PRO A 160 -21.13 2.62 10.53
C PRO A 160 -19.88 2.52 9.67
N GLN A 161 -19.08 1.49 9.95
CA GLN A 161 -17.92 1.11 9.16
C GLN A 161 -18.29 -0.11 8.33
N GLU A 162 -18.56 0.12 7.05
CA GLU A 162 -18.78 -0.97 6.09
C GLU A 162 -17.42 -1.60 5.69
N ALA A 163 -17.45 -2.89 5.34
CA ALA A 163 -16.29 -3.58 4.80
C ALA A 163 -15.90 -2.95 3.46
N ARG A 164 -14.60 -2.73 3.25
CA ARG A 164 -14.09 -2.39 1.90
C ARG A 164 -14.34 -3.55 0.96
N TYR A 165 -14.37 -3.27 -0.34
CA TYR A 165 -14.74 -4.26 -1.36
C TYR A 165 -13.93 -5.58 -1.23
N TYR A 166 -12.61 -5.49 -1.04
CA TYR A 166 -11.73 -6.65 -0.91
C TYR A 166 -11.90 -7.39 0.41
N GLN A 167 -12.30 -6.68 1.48
CA GLN A 167 -12.63 -7.31 2.76
C GLN A 167 -13.92 -8.10 2.62
N GLN A 168 -14.94 -7.53 1.97
CA GLN A 168 -16.20 -8.23 1.69
C GLN A 168 -15.97 -9.48 0.83
N ALA A 169 -15.18 -9.37 -0.24
CA ALA A 169 -14.80 -10.51 -1.09
C ALA A 169 -14.06 -11.60 -0.28
N ALA A 170 -13.07 -11.21 0.55
CA ALA A 170 -12.35 -12.14 1.41
C ALA A 170 -13.28 -12.88 2.39
N ILE A 171 -14.19 -12.14 3.05
CA ILE A 171 -15.18 -12.71 3.98
C ILE A 171 -16.08 -13.69 3.24
N ASP A 172 -16.67 -13.27 2.11
CA ASP A 172 -17.62 -14.09 1.37
C ASP A 172 -16.98 -15.37 0.84
N ARG A 173 -15.81 -15.29 0.19
CA ARG A 173 -15.08 -16.47 -0.31
C ARG A 173 -14.70 -17.44 0.81
N THR A 174 -14.34 -16.92 1.98
CA THR A 174 -14.05 -17.75 3.15
C THR A 174 -15.29 -18.51 3.59
N LEU A 175 -16.45 -17.85 3.67
CA LEU A 175 -17.70 -18.51 4.06
C LEU A 175 -18.21 -19.48 2.99
N GLU A 176 -18.00 -19.17 1.71
CA GLU A 176 -18.30 -20.06 0.59
C GLU A 176 -17.47 -21.35 0.71
N ALA A 177 -16.16 -21.25 0.93
CA ALA A 177 -15.28 -22.41 1.14
C ALA A 177 -15.69 -23.24 2.37
N ILE A 178 -16.02 -22.58 3.49
CA ILE A 178 -16.54 -23.26 4.68
C ILE A 178 -17.85 -24.00 4.37
N ALA A 179 -18.76 -23.38 3.61
CA ALA A 179 -20.02 -24.00 3.20
C ALA A 179 -19.80 -25.23 2.30
N HIS A 180 -18.68 -25.31 1.56
CA HIS A 180 -18.26 -26.48 0.80
C HIS A 180 -17.61 -27.58 1.66
N GLY A 181 -17.36 -27.29 2.94
CA GLY A 181 -16.76 -28.23 3.88
C GLY A 181 -15.24 -28.08 4.00
N ASP A 182 -14.64 -27.05 3.41
CA ASP A 182 -13.21 -26.76 3.55
C ASP A 182 -12.88 -26.37 4.99
N ARG A 183 -11.87 -27.05 5.56
CA ARG A 183 -11.47 -26.87 6.97
C ARG A 183 -10.09 -26.23 7.13
N ARG A 184 -9.38 -25.97 6.05
CA ARG A 184 -8.04 -25.37 6.04
C ARG A 184 -8.05 -24.29 4.98
N LEU A 185 -7.91 -23.04 5.42
CA LEU A 185 -8.15 -21.86 4.61
C LEU A 185 -7.02 -20.87 4.85
N LEU A 186 -6.52 -20.24 3.79
CA LEU A 186 -5.49 -19.21 3.85
C LEU A 186 -6.00 -17.90 3.27
N LEU A 187 -5.85 -16.82 4.02
CA LEU A 187 -6.09 -15.45 3.57
C LEU A 187 -4.76 -14.69 3.54
N VAL A 188 -4.40 -14.20 2.35
CA VAL A 188 -3.21 -13.37 2.17
C VAL A 188 -3.63 -11.91 2.01
N MET A 189 -3.31 -11.08 3.00
CA MET A 189 -3.73 -9.68 3.03
C MET A 189 -2.58 -8.80 3.53
N ALA A 190 -2.18 -7.82 2.69
CA ALA A 190 -1.11 -6.89 3.00
C ALA A 190 -1.31 -6.17 4.34
N THR A 191 -0.21 -5.78 5.00
CA THR A 191 -0.28 -5.03 6.27
C THR A 191 -0.98 -3.69 6.04
N GLY A 192 -1.92 -3.34 6.94
CA GLY A 192 -2.69 -2.10 6.85
C GLY A 192 -4.05 -2.23 6.15
N THR A 193 -4.41 -3.40 5.63
CA THR A 193 -5.68 -3.63 4.89
C THR A 193 -6.84 -4.15 5.77
N GLY A 194 -6.64 -4.23 7.09
CA GLY A 194 -7.70 -4.60 8.04
C GLY A 194 -7.96 -6.10 8.16
N LYS A 195 -6.90 -6.90 8.34
CA LYS A 195 -6.99 -8.33 8.65
C LYS A 195 -7.86 -8.61 9.87
N THR A 196 -7.63 -7.89 10.97
CA THR A 196 -8.38 -8.04 12.22
C THR A 196 -9.88 -7.80 12.04
N PHE A 197 -10.26 -6.72 11.35
CA PHE A 197 -11.65 -6.46 10.96
C PHE A 197 -12.25 -7.59 10.11
N THR A 198 -11.50 -8.11 9.14
CA THR A 198 -11.94 -9.23 8.28
C THR A 198 -12.19 -10.49 9.11
N ALA A 199 -11.26 -10.84 10.03
CA ALA A 199 -11.41 -11.97 10.94
C ALA A 199 -12.64 -11.82 11.85
N PHE A 200 -12.85 -10.62 12.40
CA PHE A 200 -14.02 -10.30 13.21
C PHE A 200 -15.32 -10.56 12.45
N GLN A 201 -15.44 -10.08 11.21
CA GLN A 201 -16.66 -10.25 10.41
C GLN A 201 -16.93 -11.72 10.04
N ILE A 202 -15.88 -12.51 9.75
CA ILE A 202 -16.01 -13.96 9.54
C ILE A 202 -16.54 -14.63 10.80
N ILE A 203 -15.91 -14.38 11.95
CA ILE A 203 -16.32 -14.94 13.25
C ILE A 203 -17.75 -14.53 13.58
N TRP A 204 -18.10 -13.26 13.39
CA TRP A 204 -19.43 -12.74 13.66
C TRP A 204 -20.49 -13.48 12.85
N ARG A 205 -20.31 -13.60 11.54
CA ARG A 205 -21.28 -14.27 10.64
C ARG A 205 -21.42 -15.75 10.97
N LEU A 206 -20.31 -16.45 11.22
CA LEU A 206 -20.34 -17.86 11.63
C LEU A 206 -21.06 -18.08 12.98
N LEU A 207 -20.82 -17.20 13.97
CA LEU A 207 -21.50 -17.26 15.27
C LEU A 207 -22.99 -16.94 15.15
N LYS A 208 -23.37 -15.94 14.33
CA LYS A 208 -24.77 -15.55 14.11
C LYS A 208 -25.56 -16.61 13.35
N ALA A 209 -24.94 -17.24 12.36
CA ALA A 209 -25.50 -18.41 11.67
C ALA A 209 -25.66 -19.63 12.59
N GLY A 210 -25.01 -19.65 13.75
CA GLY A 210 -24.93 -20.83 14.62
C GLY A 210 -24.07 -21.96 14.05
N TYR A 211 -23.27 -21.67 13.02
CA TYR A 211 -22.37 -22.62 12.35
C TYR A 211 -21.17 -22.97 13.24
N VAL A 212 -20.71 -22.01 14.04
CA VAL A 212 -19.69 -22.20 15.08
C VAL A 212 -20.21 -21.68 16.42
N LYS A 213 -19.73 -22.23 17.52
CA LYS A 213 -20.06 -21.82 18.89
C LYS A 213 -18.83 -21.42 19.68
N ARG A 214 -17.68 -22.03 19.40
CA ARG A 214 -16.43 -21.80 20.12
C ARG A 214 -15.29 -21.50 19.15
N VAL A 215 -14.70 -20.33 19.31
CA VAL A 215 -13.64 -19.81 18.46
C VAL A 215 -12.37 -19.64 19.27
N LEU A 216 -11.24 -20.08 18.73
CA LEU A 216 -9.91 -19.78 19.22
C LEU A 216 -9.21 -18.80 18.28
N TYR A 217 -8.82 -17.62 18.77
CA TYR A 217 -8.02 -16.65 18.03
C TYR A 217 -6.59 -16.64 18.57
N LEU A 218 -5.63 -16.97 17.71
CA LEU A 218 -4.22 -17.05 18.04
C LEU A 218 -3.44 -15.88 17.44
N ALA A 219 -2.59 -15.27 18.25
CA ALA A 219 -1.71 -14.19 17.83
C ALA A 219 -0.30 -14.35 18.41
N ASP A 220 0.68 -13.69 17.81
CA ASP A 220 2.09 -13.78 18.22
C ASP A 220 2.40 -12.97 19.50
N ARG A 221 1.66 -11.89 19.77
CA ARG A 221 1.99 -10.93 20.85
C ARG A 221 0.79 -10.46 21.65
N ASN A 222 0.99 -10.23 22.94
CA ASN A 222 -0.07 -9.74 23.85
C ASN A 222 -0.71 -8.43 23.38
N VAL A 223 0.11 -7.49 22.89
CA VAL A 223 -0.36 -6.19 22.39
C VAL A 223 -1.36 -6.34 21.23
N LEU A 224 -1.15 -7.33 20.35
CA LEU A 224 -2.08 -7.62 19.26
C LEU A 224 -3.42 -8.14 19.77
N ILE A 225 -3.41 -9.01 20.78
CA ILE A 225 -4.64 -9.48 21.44
C ILE A 225 -5.39 -8.32 22.07
N ASP A 226 -4.69 -7.51 22.87
CA ASP A 226 -5.33 -6.42 23.62
C ASP A 226 -5.91 -5.36 22.67
N GLN A 227 -5.22 -5.03 21.57
CA GLN A 227 -5.74 -4.17 20.51
C GLN A 227 -6.95 -4.78 19.77
N THR A 228 -6.94 -6.09 19.55
CA THR A 228 -8.04 -6.80 18.89
C THR A 228 -9.31 -6.72 19.76
N ILE A 229 -9.20 -7.04 21.05
CA ILE A 229 -10.32 -7.04 22.01
C ILE A 229 -10.94 -5.64 22.15
N ASN A 230 -10.10 -4.61 22.32
CA ASN A 230 -10.55 -3.24 22.55
C ASN A 230 -10.92 -2.49 21.25
N GLY A 231 -10.62 -3.06 20.09
CA GLY A 231 -10.85 -2.50 18.77
C GLY A 231 -11.98 -3.22 18.03
N ASP A 232 -11.65 -3.90 16.94
CA ASP A 232 -12.62 -4.53 16.02
C ASP A 232 -13.53 -5.56 16.72
N PHE A 233 -13.08 -6.21 17.80
CA PHE A 233 -13.84 -7.23 18.52
C PHE A 233 -14.63 -6.68 19.72
N GLU A 234 -14.64 -5.36 19.94
CA GLU A 234 -15.41 -4.72 21.02
C GLU A 234 -16.89 -5.17 21.08
N PRO A 235 -17.60 -5.37 19.93
CA PRO A 235 -18.98 -5.88 19.93
C PRO A 235 -19.14 -7.29 20.52
N LEU A 236 -18.05 -8.05 20.67
CA LEU A 236 -18.00 -9.37 21.27
C LEU A 236 -17.31 -9.37 22.65
N SER A 237 -16.92 -8.22 23.20
CA SER A 237 -16.16 -8.10 24.46
C SER A 237 -16.74 -8.90 25.63
N GLY A 238 -18.06 -8.91 25.80
CA GLY A 238 -18.75 -9.72 26.84
C GLY A 238 -18.76 -11.24 26.60
N ARG A 239 -18.33 -11.69 25.41
CA ARG A 239 -18.28 -13.09 24.97
C ARG A 239 -16.82 -13.58 24.78
N ILE A 240 -15.85 -12.69 24.98
CA ILE A 240 -14.41 -12.95 24.82
C ILE A 240 -13.75 -13.23 26.17
N THR A 241 -12.85 -14.23 26.19
CA THR A 241 -11.88 -14.42 27.27
C THR A 241 -10.46 -14.46 26.73
N LYS A 242 -9.54 -13.80 27.46
CA LYS A 242 -8.10 -13.91 27.22
C LYS A 242 -7.55 -15.01 28.11
N VAL A 243 -6.97 -16.06 27.53
CA VAL A 243 -6.42 -17.19 28.27
C VAL A 243 -5.27 -16.69 29.17
N LYS A 244 -5.43 -16.81 30.49
CA LYS A 244 -4.43 -16.40 31.50
C LYS A 244 -4.23 -17.53 32.52
N GLY A 245 -2.98 -17.83 32.85
CA GLY A 245 -2.62 -18.68 34.00
C GLY A 245 -3.24 -20.09 34.00
N LYS A 246 -3.51 -20.66 32.82
CA LYS A 246 -4.08 -22.02 32.67
C LYS A 246 -5.43 -22.22 33.37
N GLN A 247 -6.20 -21.14 33.62
CA GLN A 247 -7.58 -21.22 34.09
C GLN A 247 -8.56 -20.79 32.99
N LEU A 248 -9.61 -21.59 32.80
CA LEU A 248 -10.48 -21.51 31.65
C LEU A 248 -11.94 -21.62 32.10
N ASP A 249 -12.70 -20.58 31.81
CA ASP A 249 -14.14 -20.60 31.91
C ASP A 249 -14.73 -21.01 30.55
N SER A 250 -15.37 -22.17 30.52
CA SER A 250 -16.03 -22.71 29.31
C SER A 250 -17.28 -21.95 28.86
N SER A 251 -17.72 -20.94 29.62
CA SER A 251 -18.91 -20.13 29.36
C SER A 251 -18.72 -19.12 28.21
N TYR A 252 -17.48 -18.82 27.85
CA TYR A 252 -17.16 -17.89 26.76
C TYR A 252 -17.23 -18.57 25.38
N GLU A 253 -17.42 -17.76 24.35
CA GLU A 253 -17.55 -18.24 22.96
C GLU A 253 -16.33 -17.89 22.11
N VAL A 254 -15.56 -16.88 22.49
CA VAL A 254 -14.32 -16.49 21.80
C VAL A 254 -13.16 -16.49 22.80
N TYR A 255 -12.13 -17.27 22.49
CA TYR A 255 -10.94 -17.44 23.31
C TYR A 255 -9.76 -16.81 22.57
N MET A 256 -9.04 -15.90 23.22
CA MET A 256 -7.85 -15.28 22.64
C MET A 256 -6.61 -15.69 23.42
N SER A 257 -5.57 -16.12 22.71
CA SER A 257 -4.34 -16.61 23.34
C SER A 257 -3.11 -16.44 22.45
N LEU A 258 -1.95 -16.43 23.09
CA LEU A 258 -0.67 -16.51 22.39
C LEU A 258 -0.32 -17.95 22.07
N TYR A 259 0.37 -18.17 20.95
CA TYR A 259 0.87 -19.50 20.57
C TYR A 259 1.68 -20.15 21.70
N GLN A 260 2.65 -19.42 22.25
CA GLN A 260 3.54 -19.88 23.32
C GLN A 260 2.77 -20.23 24.60
N GLN A 261 1.74 -19.44 24.93
CA GLN A 261 0.95 -19.67 26.14
C GLN A 261 0.10 -20.94 26.06
N LEU A 262 -0.42 -21.27 24.88
CA LEU A 262 -1.20 -22.48 24.67
C LEU A 262 -0.34 -23.72 24.57
N ALA A 263 0.76 -23.64 23.83
CA ALA A 263 1.66 -24.78 23.62
C ALA A 263 2.43 -25.18 24.89
N GLY A 264 2.71 -24.21 25.77
CA GLY A 264 3.37 -24.43 27.05
C GLY A 264 4.89 -24.65 26.96
N GLU A 265 5.53 -24.78 28.12
CA GLU A 265 6.96 -25.09 28.30
C GLU A 265 7.09 -26.30 29.25
N GLU A 266 8.14 -27.11 29.09
CA GLU A 266 8.51 -28.22 29.99
C GLU A 266 7.36 -29.19 30.35
N GLY A 267 6.77 -29.85 29.34
CA GLY A 267 5.89 -31.01 29.55
C GLY A 267 4.45 -30.71 29.97
N GLU A 268 4.09 -29.45 30.20
CA GLU A 268 2.68 -29.04 30.35
C GLU A 268 2.18 -28.37 29.07
N GLU A 269 1.14 -28.96 28.44
CA GLU A 269 0.45 -28.43 27.25
C GLU A 269 -0.94 -27.90 27.64
N PRO A 270 -1.10 -26.60 28.00
CA PRO A 270 -2.37 -26.01 28.42
C PRO A 270 -3.53 -26.26 27.46
N PHE A 271 -3.27 -26.34 26.15
CA PHE A 271 -4.30 -26.62 25.16
C PHE A 271 -5.00 -27.97 25.38
N ARG A 272 -4.34 -28.96 26.00
CA ARG A 272 -4.93 -30.28 26.31
C ARG A 272 -5.96 -30.25 27.44
N GLN A 273 -6.10 -29.13 28.14
CA GLN A 273 -7.21 -28.94 29.08
C GLN A 273 -8.55 -28.84 28.35
N PHE A 274 -8.54 -28.39 27.09
CA PHE A 274 -9.68 -28.46 26.21
C PHE A 274 -9.73 -29.83 25.53
N LYS A 275 -10.94 -30.31 25.22
CA LYS A 275 -11.08 -31.50 24.36
C LYS A 275 -10.66 -31.17 22.92
N PRO A 276 -10.19 -32.15 22.12
CA PRO A 276 -9.85 -31.94 20.71
C PRO A 276 -10.98 -31.30 19.90
N GLU A 277 -12.24 -31.63 20.23
CA GLU A 277 -13.44 -31.13 19.55
C GLU A 277 -14.05 -29.90 20.24
N PHE A 278 -13.32 -29.26 21.15
CA PHE A 278 -13.84 -28.14 21.93
C PHE A 278 -14.08 -26.89 21.07
N PHE A 279 -13.17 -26.60 20.14
CA PHE A 279 -13.26 -25.46 19.23
C PHE A 279 -13.87 -25.90 17.90
N ASP A 280 -14.75 -25.07 17.35
CA ASP A 280 -15.30 -25.24 16.01
C ASP A 280 -14.46 -24.48 14.96
N LEU A 281 -13.77 -23.41 15.40
CA LEU A 281 -12.98 -22.52 14.57
C LEU A 281 -11.68 -22.11 15.28
N VAL A 282 -10.58 -22.10 14.54
CA VAL A 282 -9.27 -21.56 14.95
C VAL A 282 -8.82 -20.52 13.93
N ILE A 283 -8.65 -19.27 14.35
CA ILE A 283 -8.03 -18.21 13.54
C ILE A 283 -6.57 -18.07 13.96
N ILE A 284 -5.67 -18.05 12.98
CA ILE A 284 -4.22 -17.98 13.17
C ILE A 284 -3.71 -16.68 12.51
N ASP A 285 -3.51 -15.64 13.30
CA ASP A 285 -2.94 -14.38 12.84
C ASP A 285 -1.42 -14.50 12.68
N GLU A 286 -0.89 -13.93 11.59
CA GLU A 286 0.49 -14.07 11.13
C GLU A 286 1.00 -15.53 11.06
N CYS A 287 0.22 -16.39 10.39
CA CYS A 287 0.46 -17.83 10.29
C CYS A 287 1.83 -18.27 9.70
N HIS A 288 2.61 -17.37 9.08
CA HIS A 288 3.98 -17.62 8.60
C HIS A 288 5.04 -17.83 9.70
N ARG A 289 4.70 -17.55 10.96
CA ARG A 289 5.63 -17.66 12.09
C ARG A 289 5.72 -19.08 12.65
N GLY A 290 4.68 -19.89 12.49
CA GLY A 290 4.52 -21.19 13.18
C GLY A 290 4.71 -22.44 12.33
N SER A 291 4.69 -22.33 11.01
CA SER A 291 4.72 -23.46 10.06
C SER A 291 6.08 -24.16 9.90
N VAL A 292 7.11 -23.68 10.61
CA VAL A 292 8.50 -23.81 10.18
C VAL A 292 9.14 -25.19 10.44
N ARG A 293 8.52 -26.06 11.25
CA ARG A 293 8.99 -27.46 11.46
C ARG A 293 7.81 -28.39 11.79
N GLU A 294 7.85 -29.65 11.36
CA GLU A 294 6.81 -30.66 11.71
C GLU A 294 6.65 -30.84 13.23
N GLU A 295 7.68 -30.53 14.01
CA GLU A 295 7.68 -30.58 15.48
C GLU A 295 7.38 -29.24 16.16
N SER A 296 6.93 -28.21 15.43
CA SER A 296 6.70 -26.89 16.02
C SER A 296 5.55 -26.91 17.04
N LEU A 297 5.71 -26.12 18.10
CA LEU A 297 4.68 -25.86 19.12
C LEU A 297 3.33 -25.45 18.51
N TRP A 298 3.35 -24.79 17.35
CA TRP A 298 2.18 -24.39 16.58
C TRP A 298 1.45 -25.59 15.95
N ARG A 299 2.19 -26.48 15.29
CA ARG A 299 1.60 -27.64 14.60
C ARG A 299 0.93 -28.58 15.58
N ARG A 300 1.51 -28.76 16.77
CA ARG A 300 0.91 -29.52 17.88
C ARG A 300 -0.48 -29.02 18.28
N VAL A 301 -0.65 -27.71 18.42
CA VAL A 301 -1.93 -27.10 18.79
C VAL A 301 -2.97 -27.32 17.67
N LEU A 302 -2.57 -27.11 16.41
CA LEU A 302 -3.48 -27.28 15.29
C LEU A 302 -3.85 -28.73 15.02
N ASP A 303 -2.90 -29.65 15.10
CA ASP A 303 -3.16 -31.08 14.93
C ASP A 303 -4.06 -31.61 16.05
N TYR A 304 -3.91 -31.09 17.27
CA TYR A 304 -4.80 -31.40 18.38
C TYR A 304 -6.25 -30.94 18.12
N PHE A 305 -6.45 -29.71 17.62
CA PHE A 305 -7.78 -29.19 17.27
C PHE A 305 -8.18 -29.48 15.82
N SER A 306 -7.70 -30.59 15.25
CA SER A 306 -7.82 -30.88 13.81
C SER A 306 -9.25 -30.94 13.26
N SER A 307 -10.27 -31.22 14.09
CA SER A 307 -11.68 -31.21 13.68
C SER A 307 -12.25 -29.81 13.41
N ALA A 308 -11.63 -28.78 13.97
CA ALA A 308 -12.01 -27.38 13.78
C ALA A 308 -11.68 -26.89 12.37
N ILE A 309 -12.37 -25.83 11.95
CA ILE A 309 -11.99 -25.05 10.77
C ILE A 309 -10.79 -24.19 11.15
N HIS A 310 -9.72 -24.20 10.36
CA HIS A 310 -8.55 -23.36 10.57
C HIS A 310 -8.45 -22.32 9.47
N ILE A 311 -8.36 -21.06 9.86
CA ILE A 311 -8.13 -19.93 8.95
C ILE A 311 -6.79 -19.31 9.32
N GLY A 312 -5.80 -19.51 8.45
CA GLY A 312 -4.54 -18.79 8.48
C GLY A 312 -4.68 -17.43 7.84
N MET A 313 -4.22 -16.38 8.51
CA MET A 313 -4.13 -15.03 7.94
C MET A 313 -2.69 -14.58 7.92
N THR A 314 -2.25 -13.98 6.82
CA THR A 314 -0.90 -13.40 6.75
C THR A 314 -0.76 -12.32 5.69
N ALA A 315 0.21 -11.42 5.87
CA ALA A 315 0.66 -10.55 4.77
C ALA A 315 1.69 -11.23 3.85
N THR A 316 2.31 -12.32 4.30
CA THR A 316 3.47 -12.92 3.63
C THR A 316 3.32 -14.44 3.64
N PRO A 317 2.74 -15.06 2.60
CA PRO A 317 2.84 -16.50 2.46
C PRO A 317 4.33 -16.85 2.38
N LYS A 318 4.75 -17.91 3.06
CA LYS A 318 6.10 -18.44 2.94
C LYS A 318 6.05 -19.62 1.99
N GLU A 319 6.88 -19.55 0.95
CA GLU A 319 7.18 -20.62 0.02
C GLU A 319 8.70 -20.73 -0.05
N THR A 320 9.29 -21.67 0.68
CA THR A 320 10.68 -22.08 0.46
C THR A 320 10.71 -23.55 0.05
N LYS A 321 11.82 -24.00 -0.54
CA LYS A 321 12.02 -25.41 -0.96
C LYS A 321 11.82 -26.45 0.17
N GLU A 322 11.85 -26.00 1.43
CA GLU A 322 11.80 -26.84 2.63
C GLU A 322 10.59 -26.54 3.54
N VAL A 323 9.92 -25.39 3.38
CA VAL A 323 8.88 -24.90 4.31
C VAL A 323 7.81 -24.10 3.57
N SER A 324 6.56 -24.58 3.60
CA SER A 324 5.42 -23.81 3.07
C SER A 324 4.21 -23.80 4.00
N ASN A 325 3.61 -22.62 4.17
CA ASN A 325 2.28 -22.51 4.81
C ASN A 325 1.19 -23.14 3.93
N ILE A 326 1.41 -23.14 2.62
CA ILE A 326 0.48 -23.66 1.62
C ILE A 326 0.37 -25.18 1.77
N ASP A 327 1.43 -25.86 2.21
CA ASP A 327 1.36 -27.30 2.51
C ASP A 327 0.29 -27.64 3.55
N TYR A 328 0.08 -26.75 4.53
CA TYR A 328 -0.91 -26.96 5.58
C TYR A 328 -2.30 -26.41 5.21
N PHE A 329 -2.36 -25.19 4.67
CA PHE A 329 -3.62 -24.49 4.44
C PHE A 329 -4.18 -24.65 3.02
N GLY A 330 -3.38 -25.13 2.08
CA GLY A 330 -3.66 -25.07 0.65
C GLY A 330 -3.50 -23.66 0.09
N GLU A 331 -3.93 -23.51 -1.16
CA GLU A 331 -3.92 -22.24 -1.88
C GLU A 331 -4.75 -21.16 -1.16
N PRO A 332 -4.34 -19.88 -1.20
CA PRO A 332 -5.12 -18.80 -0.63
C PRO A 332 -6.51 -18.70 -1.24
N VAL A 333 -7.56 -18.66 -0.40
CA VAL A 333 -8.93 -18.42 -0.88
C VAL A 333 -9.12 -16.99 -1.37
N TYR A 334 -8.29 -16.06 -0.88
CA TYR A 334 -8.23 -14.69 -1.35
C TYR A 334 -6.86 -14.05 -1.06
N THR A 335 -6.38 -13.26 -2.02
CA THR A 335 -5.13 -12.51 -1.93
C THR A 335 -5.37 -11.03 -2.23
N TYR A 336 -4.98 -10.16 -1.30
CA TYR A 336 -4.96 -8.71 -1.48
C TYR A 336 -3.55 -8.16 -1.18
N SER A 337 -2.79 -7.93 -2.25
CA SER A 337 -1.37 -7.59 -2.21
C SER A 337 -1.10 -6.12 -1.87
N LEU A 338 0.15 -5.81 -1.55
CA LEU A 338 0.61 -4.44 -1.31
C LEU A 338 0.45 -3.60 -2.59
N LYS A 339 0.90 -4.12 -3.74
CA LYS A 339 0.72 -3.48 -5.04
C LYS A 339 -0.75 -3.13 -5.33
N GLN A 340 -1.67 -4.07 -5.11
CA GLN A 340 -3.09 -3.79 -5.33
C GLN A 340 -3.62 -2.74 -4.34
N GLY A 341 -3.23 -2.81 -3.06
CA GLY A 341 -3.60 -1.81 -2.05
C GLY A 341 -3.10 -0.39 -2.38
N ILE A 342 -1.92 -0.25 -2.96
CA ILE A 342 -1.38 1.04 -3.43
C ILE A 342 -2.15 1.51 -4.66
N LYS A 343 -2.35 0.63 -5.65
CA LYS A 343 -3.08 0.95 -6.90
C LYS A 343 -4.52 1.39 -6.62
N ASP A 344 -5.19 0.76 -5.66
CA ASP A 344 -6.55 1.16 -5.29
C ASP A 344 -6.58 2.44 -4.45
N GLY A 345 -5.45 2.90 -3.91
CA GLY A 345 -5.38 4.08 -3.05
C GLY A 345 -5.77 3.83 -1.58
N PHE A 346 -5.77 2.57 -1.14
CA PHE A 346 -5.98 2.22 0.27
C PHE A 346 -4.69 2.16 1.09
N LEU A 347 -3.56 2.00 0.43
CA LEU A 347 -2.22 2.00 1.02
C LEU A 347 -1.37 3.12 0.41
N ALA A 348 -0.46 3.65 1.23
CA ALA A 348 0.46 4.71 0.84
C ALA A 348 1.56 4.13 -0.07
N PRO A 349 1.88 4.78 -1.21
CA PRO A 349 3.09 4.49 -1.97
C PRO A 349 4.35 4.83 -1.16
N TYR A 350 5.49 4.34 -1.65
CA TYR A 350 6.79 4.56 -1.03
C TYR A 350 7.83 5.08 -2.01
N LYS A 351 8.81 5.79 -1.45
CA LYS A 351 10.07 6.20 -2.11
C LYS A 351 11.22 5.46 -1.45
N VAL A 352 12.18 4.96 -2.23
CA VAL A 352 13.37 4.31 -1.69
C VAL A 352 14.59 5.20 -1.91
N ILE A 353 15.39 5.41 -0.87
CA ILE A 353 16.68 6.09 -0.93
C ILE A 353 17.73 5.07 -0.50
N ARG A 354 18.54 4.59 -1.43
CA ARG A 354 19.70 3.76 -1.14
C ARG A 354 20.90 4.65 -0.90
N VAL A 355 21.54 4.48 0.25
CA VAL A 355 22.66 5.31 0.69
C VAL A 355 23.90 4.41 0.76
N GLY A 356 24.92 4.75 -0.02
CA GLY A 356 26.19 4.00 -0.07
C GLY A 356 27.29 4.74 0.66
N LEU A 357 27.71 4.20 1.81
CA LEU A 357 28.89 4.66 2.53
C LEU A 357 30.14 3.95 1.98
N ASP A 358 31.28 4.62 2.01
CA ASP A 358 32.57 4.05 1.57
C ASP A 358 32.90 2.72 2.26
N VAL A 359 32.83 2.69 3.58
CA VAL A 359 33.07 1.46 4.37
C VAL A 359 32.08 0.34 4.06
N ASP A 360 30.88 0.66 3.57
CA ASP A 360 29.85 -0.33 3.24
C ASP A 360 30.01 -0.89 1.81
N LEU A 361 30.50 -0.08 0.88
CA LEU A 361 30.65 -0.45 -0.54
C LEU A 361 32.04 -0.99 -0.89
N GLU A 362 33.09 -0.49 -0.23
CA GLU A 362 34.48 -0.83 -0.49
C GLU A 362 35.06 -1.78 0.57
N ASN A 363 34.23 -2.20 1.53
CA ASN A 363 34.62 -2.90 2.76
C ASN A 363 35.61 -2.06 3.61
N TRP A 364 35.99 -2.59 4.77
CA TRP A 364 36.97 -1.94 5.64
C TRP A 364 37.98 -2.97 6.17
N ARG A 365 39.27 -2.60 6.16
CA ARG A 365 40.35 -3.40 6.73
C ARG A 365 41.16 -2.52 7.69
N PRO A 366 41.47 -2.99 8.92
CA PRO A 366 42.30 -2.24 9.85
C PRO A 366 43.72 -2.05 9.32
N PHE A 367 44.44 -1.04 9.81
CA PHE A 367 45.88 -0.93 9.57
C PHE A 367 46.67 -1.85 10.51
N GLU A 368 47.89 -2.22 10.12
CA GLU A 368 48.75 -3.13 10.90
C GLU A 368 48.95 -2.62 12.35
N GLY A 369 48.58 -3.45 13.33
CA GLY A 369 48.68 -3.13 14.76
C GLY A 369 47.61 -2.16 15.28
N GLN A 370 46.52 -1.94 14.52
CA GLN A 370 45.38 -1.16 15.02
C GLN A 370 44.74 -1.83 16.23
N VAL A 371 44.48 -1.04 17.28
CA VAL A 371 43.79 -1.49 18.49
C VAL A 371 42.36 -0.95 18.56
N ASP A 372 41.48 -1.71 19.20
CA ASP A 372 40.12 -1.31 19.53
C ASP A 372 40.09 -0.32 20.72
N VAL A 373 38.90 0.13 21.10
CA VAL A 373 38.71 1.05 22.24
C VAL A 373 39.12 0.46 23.60
N ASP A 374 39.20 -0.87 23.71
CA ASP A 374 39.59 -1.59 24.92
C ASP A 374 41.09 -1.94 24.93
N GLY A 375 41.81 -1.60 23.85
CA GLY A 375 43.25 -1.80 23.70
C GLY A 375 43.65 -3.17 23.15
N ASN A 376 42.71 -3.96 22.64
CA ASN A 376 42.97 -5.24 21.99
C ASN A 376 43.28 -5.02 20.50
N GLU A 377 44.18 -5.82 19.93
CA GLU A 377 44.46 -5.77 18.49
C GLU A 377 43.22 -6.21 17.69
N VAL A 378 42.88 -5.40 16.68
CA VAL A 378 41.82 -5.72 15.72
C VAL A 378 42.36 -6.77 14.75
N GLU A 379 41.60 -7.84 14.53
CA GLU A 379 41.96 -8.88 13.57
C GLU A 379 42.17 -8.29 12.17
N ASP A 380 43.34 -8.55 11.57
CA ASP A 380 43.67 -8.09 10.22
C ASP A 380 42.93 -8.91 9.15
N ARG A 381 41.66 -8.57 8.95
CA ARG A 381 40.83 -9.08 7.86
C ARG A 381 39.97 -7.98 7.26
N GLU A 382 39.40 -8.29 6.11
CA GLU A 382 38.39 -7.45 5.48
C GLU A 382 37.04 -7.65 6.18
N TYR A 383 36.46 -6.56 6.65
CA TYR A 383 35.14 -6.48 7.27
C TYR A 383 34.14 -5.90 6.28
N ASN A 384 32.94 -6.45 6.27
CA ASN A 384 31.89 -6.05 5.34
C ASN A 384 30.57 -5.72 6.06
N VAL A 385 29.53 -5.43 5.28
CA VAL A 385 28.19 -5.08 5.79
C VAL A 385 27.59 -6.14 6.73
N LYS A 386 27.95 -7.42 6.61
CA LYS A 386 27.49 -8.50 7.54
C LYS A 386 28.20 -8.43 8.90
N ASP A 387 29.39 -7.85 8.97
CA ASP A 387 30.17 -7.70 10.20
C ASP A 387 29.76 -6.49 11.03
N TYR A 388 29.39 -5.38 10.39
CA TYR A 388 29.11 -4.15 11.13
C TYR A 388 27.91 -4.30 12.06
N ASP A 389 28.09 -3.82 13.28
CA ASP A 389 27.16 -3.82 14.41
C ASP A 389 26.82 -5.22 14.95
N ARG A 390 27.33 -6.29 14.31
CA ARG A 390 27.29 -7.69 14.78
C ARG A 390 28.59 -8.10 15.46
N ASN A 391 29.72 -7.91 14.77
CA ASN A 391 31.07 -8.28 15.21
C ASN A 391 31.97 -7.05 15.38
N LEU A 392 31.78 -6.04 14.53
CA LEU A 392 32.59 -4.82 14.47
C LEU A 392 31.72 -3.57 14.58
N ILE A 393 32.09 -2.62 15.42
CA ILE A 393 31.44 -1.32 15.57
C ILE A 393 32.39 -0.23 15.09
N ILE A 394 31.93 0.55 14.11
CA ILE A 394 32.59 1.80 13.68
C ILE A 394 31.72 2.96 14.16
N ASP A 395 32.20 3.72 15.15
CA ASP A 395 31.44 4.84 15.75
C ASP A 395 31.10 5.92 14.70
N GLU A 396 32.05 6.24 13.83
CA GLU A 396 31.90 7.25 12.77
C GLU A 396 30.86 6.84 11.72
N ARG A 397 30.69 5.54 11.46
CA ARG A 397 29.61 5.04 10.58
C ARG A 397 28.24 5.32 11.19
N THR A 398 28.07 5.05 12.48
CA THR A 398 26.82 5.35 13.21
C THR A 398 26.51 6.85 13.20
N GLN A 399 27.54 7.68 13.40
CA GLN A 399 27.42 9.15 13.33
C GLN A 399 27.04 9.64 11.93
N MET A 400 27.66 9.10 10.89
CA MET A 400 27.36 9.47 9.51
C MET A 400 25.92 9.13 9.12
N VAL A 401 25.43 7.95 9.53
CA VAL A 401 24.02 7.55 9.37
C VAL A 401 23.09 8.54 10.08
N ALA A 402 23.35 8.83 11.36
CA ALA A 402 22.53 9.75 12.15
C ALA A 402 22.51 11.16 11.54
N LYS A 403 23.65 11.65 11.07
CA LYS A 403 23.78 12.94 10.39
C LYS A 403 22.95 12.99 9.11
N TYR A 404 23.05 11.95 8.27
CA TYR A 404 22.30 11.89 7.02
C TYR A 404 20.78 11.82 7.26
N VAL A 405 20.33 11.03 8.24
CA VAL A 405 18.92 10.97 8.65
C VAL A 405 18.44 12.35 9.12
N THR A 406 19.23 13.05 9.94
CA THR A 406 18.89 14.41 10.41
C THR A 406 18.82 15.41 9.26
N SER A 407 19.78 15.41 8.33
CA SER A 407 19.74 16.30 7.15
C SER A 407 18.51 16.04 6.27
N TRP A 408 18.07 14.79 6.17
CA TRP A 408 16.81 14.48 5.48
C TRP A 408 15.60 15.06 6.23
N LEU A 409 15.55 14.93 7.56
CA LEU A 409 14.48 15.49 8.40
C LEU A 409 14.44 17.02 8.33
N GLU A 410 15.59 17.70 8.31
CA GLU A 410 15.67 19.16 8.13
C GLU A 410 15.07 19.60 6.80
N LYS A 411 15.29 18.83 5.72
CA LYS A 411 14.80 19.14 4.38
C LYS A 411 13.31 18.85 4.19
N TYR A 412 12.81 17.74 4.74
CA TYR A 412 11.46 17.22 4.44
C TYR A 412 10.47 17.34 5.59
N GLY A 413 10.92 17.75 6.78
CA GLY A 413 10.08 18.01 7.94
C GLY A 413 10.61 17.29 9.17
N THR A 414 11.04 18.07 10.16
CA THR A 414 11.65 17.60 11.42
C THR A 414 10.68 16.84 12.31
N ASP A 415 9.38 17.14 12.22
CA ASP A 415 8.34 16.43 12.98
C ASP A 415 7.87 15.14 12.28
N SER A 416 8.59 14.66 11.27
CA SER A 416 8.28 13.42 10.55
C SER A 416 8.55 12.20 11.43
N LYS A 417 7.48 11.52 11.90
CA LYS A 417 7.63 10.29 12.68
C LYS A 417 8.47 9.26 11.93
N THR A 418 9.52 8.78 12.58
CA THR A 418 10.60 7.99 11.99
C THR A 418 10.88 6.74 12.83
N ILE A 419 11.05 5.60 12.18
CA ILE A 419 11.54 4.37 12.83
C ILE A 419 12.88 3.97 12.22
N VAL A 420 13.89 3.75 13.06
CA VAL A 420 15.21 3.25 12.68
C VAL A 420 15.37 1.81 13.17
N PHE A 421 15.41 0.88 12.23
CA PHE A 421 15.59 -0.55 12.50
C PHE A 421 17.08 -0.89 12.56
N CYS A 422 17.53 -1.26 13.75
CA CYS A 422 18.92 -1.56 14.08
C CYS A 422 19.14 -3.07 14.22
N VAL A 423 20.39 -3.54 14.04
CA VAL A 423 20.80 -4.95 14.23
C VAL A 423 20.37 -5.54 15.57
N ASP A 424 20.65 -4.86 16.69
CA ASP A 424 20.28 -5.31 18.04
C ASP A 424 20.05 -4.14 19.01
N ILE A 425 19.84 -4.47 20.29
CA ILE A 425 19.51 -3.50 21.35
C ILE A 425 20.68 -2.54 21.61
N GLU A 426 21.92 -3.04 21.58
CA GLU A 426 23.12 -2.24 21.81
C GLU A 426 23.29 -1.22 20.67
N HIS A 427 23.12 -1.67 19.42
CA HIS A 427 23.16 -0.79 18.28
C HIS A 427 22.01 0.24 18.30
N ALA A 428 20.80 -0.16 18.69
CA ALA A 428 19.68 0.78 18.84
C ALA A 428 19.98 1.90 19.86
N GLU A 429 20.66 1.59 20.98
CA GLU A 429 21.08 2.60 21.95
C GLU A 429 22.14 3.55 21.37
N ARG A 430 23.16 3.02 20.68
CA ARG A 430 24.19 3.86 20.02
C ARG A 430 23.58 4.78 18.98
N MET A 431 22.67 4.26 18.16
CA MET A 431 21.96 5.04 17.15
C MET A 431 21.07 6.11 17.80
N ARG A 432 20.38 5.80 18.91
CA ARG A 432 19.58 6.77 19.67
C ARG A 432 20.46 7.92 20.16
N GLN A 433 21.64 7.60 20.71
CA GLN A 433 22.59 8.59 21.18
C GLN A 433 23.09 9.47 20.04
N ALA A 434 23.47 8.88 18.90
CA ALA A 434 23.93 9.63 17.73
C ALA A 434 22.85 10.57 17.20
N LEU A 435 21.62 10.08 17.01
CA LEU A 435 20.48 10.90 16.57
C LEU A 435 20.15 12.02 17.56
N ALA A 436 20.19 11.76 18.87
CA ALA A 436 19.96 12.79 19.88
C ALA A 436 21.01 13.90 19.82
N ASN A 437 22.28 13.56 19.57
CA ASN A 437 23.36 14.52 19.43
C ASN A 437 23.31 15.33 18.12
N GLU A 438 22.76 14.76 17.05
CA GLU A 438 22.53 15.51 15.80
C GLU A 438 21.28 16.41 15.89
N ASN A 439 20.37 16.16 16.82
CA ASN A 439 19.10 16.90 16.98
C ASN A 439 18.99 17.64 18.32
N LEU A 440 20.10 18.23 18.80
CA LEU A 440 20.19 18.81 20.15
C LEU A 440 19.09 19.83 20.46
N GLU A 441 18.78 20.73 19.53
CA GLU A 441 17.77 21.77 19.73
C GLU A 441 16.40 21.16 20.07
N ARG A 442 15.99 20.12 19.33
CA ARG A 442 14.71 19.41 19.55
C ARG A 442 14.70 18.57 20.81
N VAL A 443 15.83 17.93 21.14
CA VAL A 443 15.96 17.16 22.39
C VAL A 443 15.94 18.08 23.62
N ILE A 444 16.44 19.32 23.49
CA ILE A 444 16.33 20.34 24.54
C ILE A 444 14.87 20.80 24.71
N GLU A 445 14.12 20.95 23.63
CA GLU A 445 12.69 21.28 23.68
C GLU A 445 11.87 20.16 24.34
N ASP A 446 12.07 18.91 23.92
CA ASP A 446 11.52 17.73 24.58
C ASP A 446 12.48 16.53 24.46
N TYR A 447 12.91 16.01 25.61
CA TYR A 447 13.82 14.86 25.68
C TYR A 447 13.29 13.61 24.99
N ARG A 448 11.96 13.51 24.78
CA ARG A 448 11.29 12.40 24.11
C ARG A 448 11.39 12.46 22.59
N TYR A 449 11.97 13.53 22.00
CA TYR A 449 12.12 13.63 20.54
C TYR A 449 12.80 12.40 19.94
N VAL A 450 13.87 11.88 20.58
CA VAL A 450 14.56 10.64 20.18
C VAL A 450 14.49 9.61 21.31
N MET A 451 13.80 8.49 21.08
CA MET A 451 13.68 7.40 22.05
C MET A 451 14.13 6.05 21.50
N LYS A 452 14.62 5.18 22.39
CA LYS A 452 14.81 3.77 22.10
C LYS A 452 13.53 3.04 22.52
N ILE A 453 12.99 2.17 21.67
CA ILE A 453 11.86 1.30 22.02
C ILE A 453 12.23 -0.15 21.70
N THR A 454 12.64 -0.88 22.73
CA THR A 454 13.21 -2.23 22.66
C THR A 454 12.61 -3.15 23.73
N GLY A 455 12.86 -4.45 23.64
CA GLY A 455 12.25 -5.47 24.50
C GLY A 455 12.66 -5.39 25.97
N ASP A 456 13.80 -4.79 26.26
CA ASP A 456 14.40 -4.59 27.58
C ASP A 456 14.01 -3.25 28.22
N ASP A 457 13.54 -2.27 27.42
CA ASP A 457 13.25 -0.92 27.89
C ASP A 457 11.78 -0.74 28.31
N LYS A 458 11.55 -0.56 29.61
CA LYS A 458 10.21 -0.31 30.17
C LYS A 458 9.69 1.09 29.84
N GLU A 459 10.56 2.10 29.84
CA GLU A 459 10.15 3.50 29.59
C GLU A 459 9.81 3.68 28.11
N GLY A 460 10.66 3.16 27.20
CA GLY A 460 10.38 3.15 25.77
C GLY A 460 9.07 2.46 25.43
N LYS A 461 8.78 1.30 26.04
CA LYS A 461 7.49 0.60 25.85
C LYS A 461 6.29 1.42 26.32
N ALA A 462 6.43 2.19 27.39
CA ALA A 462 5.35 3.04 27.91
C ALA A 462 4.98 4.19 26.95
N GLN A 463 5.88 4.55 26.01
CA GLN A 463 5.64 5.59 25.01
C GLN A 463 5.07 5.07 23.69
N LEU A 464 4.77 3.77 23.57
CA LEU A 464 4.21 3.19 22.36
C LEU A 464 2.87 3.82 21.96
N ASP A 465 2.01 4.08 22.93
CA ASP A 465 0.69 4.69 22.68
C ASP A 465 0.85 6.14 22.21
N ASN A 466 1.74 6.92 22.85
CA ASN A 466 2.05 8.29 22.43
C ASN A 466 2.69 8.32 21.03
N PHE A 467 3.59 7.37 20.74
CA PHE A 467 4.18 7.26 19.41
C PHE A 467 3.11 6.94 18.35
N ALA A 468 2.12 6.12 18.69
CA ALA A 468 1.02 5.73 17.80
C ALA A 468 -0.06 6.81 17.63
N ASP A 469 -0.24 7.70 18.61
CA ASP A 469 -1.22 8.79 18.54
C ASP A 469 -0.83 9.79 17.44
N VAL A 470 -1.83 10.18 16.65
CA VAL A 470 -1.70 11.14 15.54
C VAL A 470 -1.58 12.57 16.03
N ASN A 471 -2.06 12.86 17.25
CA ASN A 471 -2.05 14.19 17.87
C ASN A 471 -0.80 14.42 18.72
N GLU A 472 -0.06 13.37 19.06
CA GLU A 472 1.16 13.47 19.83
C GLU A 472 2.37 13.66 18.90
N GLN A 473 3.13 14.71 19.16
CA GLN A 473 4.37 15.01 18.42
C GLN A 473 5.52 14.09 18.84
N TYR A 474 5.56 13.69 20.11
CA TYR A 474 6.65 12.91 20.70
C TYR A 474 6.19 11.54 21.20
N PRO A 475 7.01 10.48 21.04
CA PRO A 475 8.30 10.48 20.34
C PRO A 475 8.19 10.76 18.83
N THR A 476 9.25 11.32 18.24
CA THR A 476 9.30 11.57 16.79
C THR A 476 10.23 10.59 16.11
N LEU A 477 11.45 10.41 16.62
CA LEU A 477 12.41 9.43 16.16
C LEU A 477 12.48 8.27 17.15
N VAL A 478 12.27 7.06 16.65
CA VAL A 478 12.38 5.85 17.46
C VAL A 478 13.42 4.90 16.88
N THR A 479 14.36 4.46 17.71
CA THR A 479 15.27 3.36 17.38
C THR A 479 14.76 2.06 17.98
N THR A 480 14.88 0.97 17.22
CA THR A 480 14.42 -0.35 17.65
C THR A 480 15.28 -1.42 17.01
N SER A 481 15.26 -2.63 17.57
CA SER A 481 15.74 -3.82 16.89
C SER A 481 14.58 -4.56 16.22
N LYS A 482 13.97 -5.51 16.93
CA LYS A 482 12.86 -6.34 16.42
C LYS A 482 11.49 -5.98 17.00
N LEU A 483 11.40 -5.11 18.01
CA LEU A 483 10.14 -4.90 18.75
C LEU A 483 9.06 -4.29 17.84
N LEU A 484 9.40 -3.27 17.05
CA LEU A 484 8.42 -2.55 16.21
C LEU A 484 8.17 -3.18 14.84
N THR A 485 8.79 -4.33 14.54
CA THR A 485 8.50 -5.08 13.30
C THR A 485 7.02 -5.52 13.26
N THR A 486 6.44 -5.82 14.43
CA THR A 486 5.05 -6.26 14.60
C THR A 486 4.38 -5.65 15.83
N GLY A 487 3.08 -5.36 15.75
CA GLY A 487 2.26 -5.06 16.93
C GLY A 487 2.08 -3.58 17.28
N VAL A 488 2.65 -2.66 16.49
CA VAL A 488 2.43 -1.21 16.68
C VAL A 488 1.77 -0.62 15.44
N ASN A 489 0.74 0.19 15.67
CA ASN A 489 -0.11 0.80 14.66
C ASN A 489 0.07 2.32 14.67
N VAL A 490 1.16 2.81 14.08
CA VAL A 490 1.39 4.25 13.90
C VAL A 490 1.01 4.62 12.48
N LYS A 491 -0.01 5.46 12.30
CA LYS A 491 -0.50 5.84 10.96
C LYS A 491 0.40 6.86 10.26
N THR A 492 1.10 7.69 11.03
CA THR A 492 1.80 8.90 10.57
C THR A 492 3.30 8.70 10.31
N ILE A 493 3.79 7.46 10.22
CA ILE A 493 5.22 7.19 9.93
C ILE A 493 5.58 7.69 8.53
N LYS A 494 6.44 8.70 8.42
CA LYS A 494 6.90 9.27 7.14
C LYS A 494 8.25 8.73 6.67
N LEU A 495 9.08 8.24 7.59
CA LEU A 495 10.40 7.70 7.29
C LEU A 495 10.65 6.37 8.00
N ILE A 496 11.14 5.38 7.26
CA ILE A 496 11.66 4.10 7.76
C ILE A 496 13.12 4.01 7.38
N VAL A 497 14.00 3.87 8.36
CA VAL A 497 15.45 3.72 8.14
C VAL A 497 15.84 2.27 8.41
N LEU A 498 16.51 1.65 7.44
CA LEU A 498 17.02 0.28 7.50
C LEU A 498 18.52 0.30 7.79
N GLU A 499 18.86 0.07 9.05
CA GLU A 499 20.21 -0.09 9.60
C GLU A 499 20.35 -1.52 10.17
N SER A 500 19.82 -2.49 9.44
CA SER A 500 19.88 -3.91 9.82
C SER A 500 19.93 -4.77 8.58
N ASN A 501 20.62 -5.92 8.70
CA ASN A 501 20.71 -6.92 7.64
C ASN A 501 19.43 -7.78 7.67
N ILE A 502 18.46 -7.44 6.84
CA ILE A 502 17.18 -8.15 6.78
C ILE A 502 17.33 -9.41 5.91
N GLY A 503 17.41 -10.56 6.56
CA GLY A 503 17.61 -11.86 5.91
C GLY A 503 16.33 -12.56 5.46
N SER A 504 15.14 -12.03 5.76
CA SER A 504 13.87 -12.66 5.40
C SER A 504 12.87 -11.71 4.75
N MET A 505 12.21 -12.19 3.69
CA MET A 505 11.13 -11.46 3.00
C MET A 505 9.98 -11.10 3.95
N THR A 506 9.66 -12.00 4.88
CA THR A 506 8.65 -11.80 5.92
C THR A 506 8.94 -10.57 6.77
N GLU A 507 10.15 -10.48 7.33
CA GLU A 507 10.56 -9.35 8.18
C GLU A 507 10.60 -8.05 7.36
N PHE A 508 11.10 -8.12 6.13
CA PHE A 508 11.13 -6.97 5.22
C PHE A 508 9.74 -6.39 4.96
N LYS A 509 8.77 -7.22 4.52
CA LYS A 509 7.38 -6.78 4.29
C LYS A 509 6.70 -6.28 5.55
N GLN A 510 7.02 -6.83 6.72
CA GLN A 510 6.48 -6.36 8.00
C GLN A 510 7.00 -4.98 8.40
N ILE A 511 8.28 -4.71 8.14
CA ILE A 511 8.91 -3.40 8.35
C ILE A 511 8.30 -2.39 7.39
N VAL A 512 8.34 -2.66 6.08
CA VAL A 512 7.79 -1.78 5.05
C VAL A 512 6.30 -1.50 5.30
N GLY A 513 5.55 -2.52 5.69
CA GLY A 513 4.12 -2.44 6.03
C GLY A 513 3.77 -1.52 7.20
N ARG A 514 4.75 -0.99 7.95
CA ARG A 514 4.50 0.05 8.97
C ARG A 514 4.23 1.41 8.34
N GLY A 515 4.84 1.72 7.20
CA GLY A 515 4.70 3.01 6.51
C GLY A 515 3.51 3.07 5.55
N THR A 516 2.90 1.93 5.20
CA THR A 516 1.89 1.82 4.14
C THR A 516 0.52 2.38 4.51
N ARG A 517 0.33 2.89 5.73
CA ARG A 517 -0.95 3.51 6.14
C ARG A 517 -1.07 4.92 5.58
N LEU A 518 -2.27 5.25 5.10
CA LEU A 518 -2.63 6.60 4.67
C LEU A 518 -3.27 7.37 5.83
N ASP A 519 -2.89 8.64 5.94
CA ASP A 519 -3.51 9.63 6.83
C ASP A 519 -3.39 11.04 6.20
N PRO A 520 -4.18 11.32 5.15
CA PRO A 520 -4.09 12.60 4.42
C PRO A 520 -4.38 13.82 5.30
N GLU A 521 -5.23 13.68 6.33
CA GLU A 521 -5.56 14.76 7.27
C GLU A 521 -4.33 15.29 8.01
N HIS A 522 -3.36 14.41 8.27
CA HIS A 522 -2.09 14.74 8.95
C HIS A 522 -0.91 14.81 7.96
N GLY A 523 -1.20 14.97 6.66
CA GLY A 523 -0.19 15.11 5.60
C GLY A 523 0.65 13.84 5.38
N LYS A 524 0.07 12.65 5.60
CA LYS A 524 0.71 11.36 5.36
C LYS A 524 0.05 10.63 4.18
N GLU A 525 0.57 10.89 2.99
CA GLU A 525 0.09 10.27 1.74
C GLU A 525 1.10 9.31 1.10
N PHE A 526 2.38 9.45 1.41
CA PHE A 526 3.45 8.52 1.03
C PHE A 526 4.43 8.35 2.20
N PHE A 527 5.40 7.45 2.08
CA PHE A 527 6.50 7.35 3.03
C PHE A 527 7.82 7.08 2.32
N THR A 528 8.93 7.34 3.01
CA THR A 528 10.27 7.11 2.49
C THR A 528 10.92 5.96 3.24
N ILE A 529 11.63 5.10 2.50
CA ILE A 529 12.47 4.04 3.02
C ILE A 529 13.90 4.44 2.72
N MET A 530 14.71 4.60 3.74
CA MET A 530 16.14 4.93 3.64
C MET A 530 16.94 3.69 4.00
N ASP A 531 17.75 3.20 3.08
CA ASP A 531 18.42 1.91 3.17
C ASP A 531 19.93 2.06 3.10
N PHE A 532 20.59 1.77 4.22
CA PHE A 532 22.05 1.77 4.37
C PHE A 532 22.65 0.37 4.23
N ARG A 533 21.83 -0.68 4.15
CA ARG A 533 22.29 -2.09 4.17
C ARG A 533 21.97 -2.84 2.88
N GLY A 534 21.36 -2.18 1.90
CA GLY A 534 20.94 -2.78 0.63
C GLY A 534 19.80 -3.78 0.76
N SER A 535 19.02 -3.74 1.85
CA SER A 535 17.88 -4.64 2.08
C SER A 535 16.75 -4.47 1.06
N THR A 536 16.63 -3.29 0.45
CA THR A 536 15.62 -2.96 -0.57
C THR A 536 15.81 -3.68 -1.90
N ARG A 537 16.89 -4.47 -2.07
CA ARG A 537 16.99 -5.45 -3.17
C ARG A 537 15.85 -6.47 -3.16
N LEU A 538 15.27 -6.75 -1.99
CA LEU A 538 14.14 -7.66 -1.82
C LEU A 538 12.85 -7.19 -2.53
N PHE A 539 12.74 -5.92 -2.93
CA PHE A 539 11.63 -5.47 -3.77
C PHE A 539 11.67 -6.02 -5.21
N ALA A 540 12.83 -6.45 -5.69
CA ALA A 540 12.98 -7.03 -7.03
C ALA A 540 12.53 -8.51 -7.09
N ASP A 541 12.30 -9.12 -5.92
CA ASP A 541 11.86 -10.50 -5.79
C ASP A 541 10.41 -10.65 -6.31
N PRO A 542 10.14 -11.54 -7.28
CA PRO A 542 8.79 -11.83 -7.75
C PRO A 542 7.81 -12.21 -6.63
N ASP A 543 8.29 -12.85 -5.56
CA ASP A 543 7.50 -13.25 -4.40
C ASP A 543 7.09 -12.06 -3.52
N PHE A 544 7.60 -10.85 -3.81
CA PHE A 544 7.26 -9.64 -3.07
C PHE A 544 5.77 -9.26 -3.22
N ASP A 545 5.22 -9.30 -4.43
CA ASP A 545 3.79 -9.04 -4.66
C ASP A 545 2.97 -10.31 -4.89
N GLY A 546 3.64 -11.43 -5.16
CA GLY A 546 3.02 -12.70 -5.53
C GLY A 546 2.33 -12.64 -6.90
N ASN A 547 2.00 -13.80 -7.46
CA ASN A 547 1.16 -13.84 -8.66
C ASN A 547 -0.26 -13.36 -8.32
N PRO A 548 -0.88 -12.46 -9.11
CA PRO A 548 -2.23 -12.01 -8.86
C PRO A 548 -3.21 -13.19 -8.90
N ALA A 549 -3.97 -13.39 -7.82
CA ALA A 549 -5.07 -14.35 -7.83
C ALA A 549 -6.14 -13.89 -8.83
N GLY A 550 -6.33 -14.64 -9.93
CA GLY A 550 -7.42 -14.42 -10.89
C GLY A 550 -7.02 -14.18 -12.36
N SER A 551 -5.77 -14.37 -12.76
CA SER A 551 -5.50 -14.64 -14.18
C SER A 551 -6.13 -16.00 -14.52
N ILE A 552 -7.22 -15.99 -15.29
CA ILE A 552 -7.51 -17.15 -16.13
C ILE A 552 -6.24 -17.36 -16.95
N ASP A 553 -5.58 -18.51 -16.76
CA ASP A 553 -4.42 -18.92 -17.55
C ASP A 553 -4.81 -18.98 -19.03
N MET A 554 -4.71 -17.85 -19.71
CA MET A 554 -4.47 -17.80 -21.14
C MET A 554 -2.96 -17.91 -21.29
N PRO A 555 -2.45 -19.04 -21.81
CA PRO A 555 -1.01 -19.19 -22.02
C PRO A 555 -0.53 -18.03 -22.91
N PRO A 556 0.59 -17.37 -22.56
CA PRO A 556 1.15 -16.32 -23.39
C PRO A 556 1.49 -16.88 -24.79
N PRO A 557 1.26 -16.13 -25.88
CA PRO A 557 1.82 -16.51 -27.17
C PRO A 557 3.34 -16.55 -27.05
N GLU A 558 3.95 -17.64 -27.52
CA GLU A 558 5.40 -17.84 -27.47
C GLU A 558 6.14 -16.62 -28.04
N PRO A 559 7.07 -16.00 -27.29
CA PRO A 559 7.86 -14.89 -27.81
C PRO A 559 8.80 -15.39 -28.91
N GLY A 560 8.70 -14.74 -30.07
CA GLY A 560 9.70 -14.82 -31.12
C GLY A 560 11.01 -14.18 -30.65
N ASP A 561 12.10 -14.81 -31.05
CA ASP A 561 13.49 -14.51 -30.73
C ASP A 561 13.95 -13.10 -31.17
N ASP A 562 14.16 -12.19 -30.22
CA ASP A 562 14.97 -10.97 -30.41
C ASP A 562 15.77 -10.54 -29.16
N GLY A 563 16.92 -11.21 -28.97
CA GLY A 563 18.19 -10.61 -28.54
C GLY A 563 18.26 -9.76 -27.25
N GLU A 564 18.54 -10.41 -26.11
CA GLU A 564 18.92 -9.77 -24.85
C GLU A 564 20.32 -9.13 -24.87
N ILE A 565 20.44 -7.98 -24.19
CA ILE A 565 21.70 -7.29 -23.85
C ILE A 565 22.07 -7.70 -22.42
N PRO A 566 23.32 -8.05 -22.08
CA PRO A 566 23.65 -8.63 -20.78
C PRO A 566 23.72 -7.59 -19.64
N GLU A 567 23.11 -7.91 -18.50
CA GLU A 567 23.35 -7.27 -17.20
C GLU A 567 24.65 -7.80 -16.55
N PRO A 568 25.34 -7.01 -15.71
CA PRO A 568 26.58 -7.42 -15.06
C PRO A 568 26.35 -8.37 -13.86
N GLU A 569 27.00 -9.53 -13.90
CA GLU A 569 26.99 -10.58 -12.87
C GLU A 569 27.75 -10.17 -11.58
N TRP A 570 27.19 -10.54 -10.42
CA TRP A 570 27.86 -10.54 -9.12
C TRP A 570 28.02 -12.01 -8.67
N PRO A 571 29.13 -12.38 -8.00
CA PRO A 571 29.47 -13.78 -7.73
C PRO A 571 28.49 -14.46 -6.76
N ASP A 572 28.07 -15.66 -7.14
CA ASP A 572 27.20 -16.56 -6.37
C ASP A 572 27.86 -17.07 -5.07
N ASP A 573 27.04 -17.21 -4.01
CA ASP A 573 27.39 -17.77 -2.70
C ASP A 573 27.52 -19.30 -2.83
N GLU A 574 28.74 -19.85 -2.72
CA GLU A 574 28.96 -21.29 -2.61
C GLU A 574 28.54 -21.79 -1.22
N THR A 575 27.64 -22.77 -1.23
CA THR A 575 27.15 -23.51 -0.06
C THR A 575 28.27 -24.34 0.58
N VAL A 576 28.55 -24.10 1.87
CA VAL A 576 29.42 -24.96 2.68
C VAL A 576 28.55 -25.85 3.58
N GLU A 577 28.68 -27.16 3.40
CA GLU A 577 28.11 -28.22 4.24
C GLU A 577 28.83 -28.28 5.61
N ASP A 578 28.09 -28.49 6.71
CA ASP A 578 28.64 -28.73 8.05
C ASP A 578 28.33 -30.18 8.50
N PRO A 579 29.31 -30.99 8.95
CA PRO A 579 29.14 -32.39 9.31
C PRO A 579 28.69 -32.58 10.77
N GLY A 580 27.93 -33.65 11.03
CA GLY A 580 27.37 -33.96 12.34
C GLY A 580 28.26 -34.75 13.31
N ASP A 581 27.82 -34.79 14.57
CA ASP A 581 28.04 -35.78 15.66
C ASP A 581 27.09 -35.34 16.81
N GLY A 582 26.43 -36.15 17.65
CA GLY A 582 26.66 -37.52 18.09
C GLY A 582 27.19 -37.53 19.55
N ASP A 583 26.30 -37.57 20.56
CA ASP A 583 26.41 -38.43 21.78
C ASP A 583 25.53 -38.03 22.99
N ASP A 584 25.09 -39.07 23.70
CA ASP A 584 24.25 -39.14 24.91
C ASP A 584 24.99 -38.79 26.24
N ILE A 585 24.25 -38.43 27.32
CA ILE A 585 24.30 -39.04 28.70
C ILE A 585 23.63 -38.16 29.81
N GLU A 586 22.68 -38.80 30.52
CA GLU A 586 22.18 -38.77 31.92
C GLU A 586 22.28 -37.54 32.90
N ASN A 587 21.11 -36.96 33.17
CA ASN A 587 20.38 -36.71 34.43
C ASN A 587 21.09 -36.64 35.83
N SER A 588 20.97 -35.50 36.55
CA SER A 588 20.65 -35.39 38.01
C SER A 588 20.44 -33.92 38.48
N GLY A 589 19.32 -33.62 39.18
CA GLY A 589 18.94 -32.28 39.70
C GLY A 589 19.51 -31.92 41.10
N PRO A 590 18.88 -31.06 41.94
CA PRO A 590 17.81 -30.07 41.69
C PRO A 590 18.08 -28.64 42.30
N ASP A 591 17.11 -27.74 42.06
CA ASP A 591 16.79 -26.47 42.73
C ASP A 591 17.68 -25.22 42.57
N GLY A 592 17.11 -24.23 41.89
CA GLY A 592 17.47 -22.82 42.02
C GLY A 592 16.91 -21.98 40.88
N VAL A 593 15.81 -21.27 41.12
CA VAL A 593 15.22 -20.16 40.34
C VAL A 593 16.14 -19.58 39.24
N ILE A 594 15.81 -19.81 37.94
CA ILE A 594 16.46 -19.13 36.79
C ILE A 594 15.40 -18.61 35.82
N ILE A 595 15.64 -17.39 35.35
CA ILE A 595 14.85 -16.63 34.37
C ILE A 595 15.05 -17.26 32.98
N CYS A 596 14.01 -17.84 32.38
CA CYS A 596 14.12 -18.52 31.10
C CYS A 596 13.98 -17.58 29.89
N ASN A 597 14.98 -17.65 29.01
CA ASN A 597 15.05 -17.00 27.70
C ASN A 597 14.30 -17.81 26.62
N PRO A 598 13.75 -17.16 25.58
CA PRO A 598 13.03 -17.84 24.49
C PRO A 598 13.96 -18.73 23.62
N PRO A 599 13.42 -19.78 22.97
CA PRO A 599 14.20 -20.82 22.29
C PRO A 599 14.72 -20.36 20.92
N TRP A 600 15.68 -19.44 20.93
CA TRP A 600 16.65 -19.15 19.87
C TRP A 600 17.99 -18.69 20.45
N ILE A 601 18.27 -19.06 21.71
CA ILE A 601 19.58 -18.90 22.29
C ILE A 601 20.31 -20.21 22.05
N THR A 602 21.14 -20.23 21.00
CA THR A 602 22.34 -21.08 20.99
C THR A 602 23.01 -20.93 22.35
N GLU A 603 23.32 -22.04 23.03
CA GLU A 603 24.11 -22.03 24.26
C GLU A 603 25.29 -21.05 24.10
N PRO A 604 25.71 -20.35 25.18
CA PRO A 604 26.83 -19.43 25.08
C PRO A 604 28.04 -20.22 24.59
N ASP A 605 28.43 -19.94 23.35
CA ASP A 605 29.73 -20.30 22.81
C ASP A 605 30.78 -19.99 23.88
N PRO A 606 31.65 -20.94 24.26
CA PRO A 606 32.66 -20.69 25.27
C PRO A 606 33.54 -19.55 24.74
N GLU A 607 33.50 -18.40 25.44
CA GLU A 607 34.18 -17.14 25.08
C GLU A 607 33.53 -16.34 23.93
N LYS A 608 32.36 -15.72 24.18
CA LYS A 608 31.97 -14.52 23.41
C LYS A 608 32.98 -13.39 23.70
N GLN A 609 34.02 -13.27 22.88
CA GLN A 609 34.71 -12.01 22.70
C GLN A 609 33.65 -10.92 22.43
N GLY A 610 33.73 -9.80 23.16
CA GLY A 610 32.86 -8.65 22.93
C GLY A 610 33.02 -8.13 21.50
N LYS A 611 32.04 -7.36 21.02
CA LYS A 611 32.15 -6.74 19.69
C LYS A 611 33.38 -5.83 19.64
N VAL A 612 34.19 -5.98 18.60
CA VAL A 612 35.35 -5.11 18.38
C VAL A 612 34.82 -3.72 18.06
N ARG A 613 35.31 -2.68 18.76
CA ARG A 613 34.85 -1.31 18.54
C ARG A 613 36.03 -0.40 18.20
N VAL A 614 35.95 0.25 17.05
CA VAL A 614 37.01 1.10 16.52
C VAL A 614 36.55 2.55 16.40
N ARG A 615 37.52 3.45 16.50
CA ARG A 615 37.38 4.91 16.34
C ARG A 615 38.47 5.46 15.44
N GLY A 616 38.25 6.65 14.89
CA GLY A 616 39.18 7.32 13.98
C GLY A 616 39.12 6.80 12.55
N VAL A 617 38.07 6.07 12.18
CA VAL A 617 37.82 5.65 10.79
C VAL A 617 37.09 6.79 10.08
N GLU A 618 37.67 7.32 9.01
CA GLU A 618 36.97 8.30 8.17
C GLU A 618 35.88 7.58 7.36
N VAL A 619 34.62 8.03 7.49
CA VAL A 619 33.47 7.47 6.76
C VAL A 619 32.83 8.55 5.91
N LYS A 620 32.65 8.29 4.62
CA LYS A 620 32.11 9.22 3.62
C LYS A 620 30.91 8.62 2.89
N LEU A 621 30.01 9.51 2.48
CA LEU A 621 28.96 9.17 1.52
C LEU A 621 29.56 9.11 0.11
N LEU A 622 29.55 7.94 -0.53
CA LEU A 622 30.03 7.77 -1.90
C LEU A 622 28.93 8.01 -2.93
N ASN A 623 27.74 7.45 -2.70
CA ASN A 623 26.62 7.62 -3.60
C ASN A 623 25.27 7.61 -2.86
N GLU A 624 24.29 8.21 -3.53
CA GLU A 624 22.89 8.15 -3.17
C GLU A 624 22.10 7.78 -4.42
N ARG A 625 21.17 6.84 -4.28
CA ARG A 625 20.25 6.47 -5.35
C ARG A 625 18.82 6.51 -4.87
N VAL A 626 18.04 7.39 -5.49
CA VAL A 626 16.60 7.49 -5.25
C VAL A 626 15.86 6.61 -6.26
N GLN A 627 14.90 5.82 -5.78
CA GLN A 627 14.07 4.93 -6.59
C GLN A 627 12.60 5.20 -6.29
N TYR A 628 11.78 5.11 -7.33
CA TYR A 628 10.33 5.34 -7.27
C TYR A 628 9.59 4.08 -7.68
N VAL A 629 8.39 3.88 -7.11
CA VAL A 629 7.48 2.84 -7.56
C VAL A 629 6.83 3.29 -8.85
N ASP A 630 7.04 2.53 -9.92
CA ASP A 630 6.37 2.73 -11.20
C ASP A 630 4.86 2.46 -11.04
N PRO A 631 3.99 3.42 -11.42
CA PRO A 631 2.54 3.28 -11.23
C PRO A 631 1.92 2.19 -12.12
N VAL A 632 2.56 1.84 -13.24
CA VAL A 632 2.08 0.82 -14.18
C VAL A 632 2.58 -0.56 -13.76
N THR A 633 3.89 -0.70 -13.54
CA THR A 633 4.50 -2.01 -13.28
C THR A 633 4.50 -2.38 -11.79
N GLY A 634 4.44 -1.40 -10.89
CA GLY A 634 4.61 -1.58 -9.44
C GLY A 634 6.06 -1.85 -9.01
N LYS A 635 7.01 -1.87 -9.95
CA LYS A 635 8.43 -2.13 -9.67
C LYS A 635 9.17 -0.86 -9.29
N LEU A 636 10.28 -1.01 -8.57
CA LEU A 636 11.19 0.11 -8.33
C LEU A 636 11.98 0.42 -9.59
N VAL A 637 11.87 1.67 -10.06
CA VAL A 637 12.64 2.16 -11.20
C VAL A 637 13.76 3.05 -10.70
N THR A 638 14.90 2.90 -11.37
CA THR A 638 16.20 3.39 -10.92
C THR A 638 16.86 4.39 -11.87
N GLU A 639 16.16 4.69 -12.95
CA GLU A 639 16.51 5.72 -13.92
C GLU A 639 16.36 7.10 -13.26
N SER A 640 17.12 8.11 -13.71
CA SER A 640 16.86 9.49 -13.29
C SER A 640 15.39 9.81 -13.60
N ILE A 641 14.74 10.65 -12.78
CA ILE A 641 13.32 11.00 -12.99
C ILE A 641 13.13 11.53 -14.42
N ARG A 642 14.15 12.21 -14.94
CA ARG A 642 14.26 12.67 -16.32
C ARG A 642 14.22 11.53 -17.33
N ASP A 643 15.05 10.51 -17.19
CA ASP A 643 15.12 9.38 -18.13
C ASP A 643 13.84 8.52 -18.09
N PHE A 644 13.30 8.29 -16.89
CA PHE A 644 12.02 7.59 -16.74
C PHE A 644 10.87 8.35 -17.38
N SER A 645 10.80 9.66 -17.14
CA SER A 645 9.79 10.53 -17.75
C SER A 645 9.97 10.59 -19.27
N LYS A 646 11.21 10.64 -19.76
CA LYS A 646 11.54 10.56 -21.20
C LYS A 646 10.99 9.27 -21.81
N ARG A 647 11.28 8.12 -21.20
CA ARG A 647 10.78 6.82 -21.69
C ARG A 647 9.26 6.74 -21.66
N SER A 648 8.63 7.17 -20.57
CA SER A 648 7.17 7.17 -20.42
C SER A 648 6.47 8.06 -21.47
N LEU A 649 7.05 9.24 -21.74
CA LEU A 649 6.60 10.16 -22.77
C LEU A 649 6.78 9.55 -24.17
N LEU A 650 7.91 8.91 -24.46
CA LEU A 650 8.18 8.26 -25.75
C LEU A 650 7.34 6.99 -25.99
N ASN A 651 7.00 6.25 -24.93
CA ASN A 651 6.07 5.12 -25.01
C ASN A 651 4.64 5.59 -25.29
N THR A 652 4.26 6.77 -24.78
CA THR A 652 2.94 7.35 -25.04
C THR A 652 2.87 8.02 -26.41
N TYR A 653 3.95 8.71 -26.80
CA TYR A 653 4.10 9.43 -28.06
C TYR A 653 5.39 9.02 -28.76
N SER A 654 5.26 8.15 -29.74
CA SER A 654 6.39 7.56 -30.47
C SER A 654 7.19 8.58 -31.30
N SER A 655 6.67 9.80 -31.49
CA SER A 655 7.32 10.87 -32.24
C SER A 655 6.89 12.27 -31.77
N LEU A 656 7.72 13.28 -32.08
CA LEU A 656 7.38 14.69 -31.83
C LEU A 656 6.05 15.06 -32.49
N ASP A 657 5.81 14.64 -33.74
CA ASP A 657 4.58 14.94 -34.47
C ASP A 657 3.35 14.34 -33.79
N SER A 658 3.47 13.14 -33.22
CA SER A 658 2.38 12.51 -32.46
C SER A 658 2.03 13.29 -31.20
N PHE A 659 3.04 13.80 -30.49
CA PHE A 659 2.83 14.66 -29.32
C PHE A 659 2.23 16.01 -29.72
N LEU A 660 2.75 16.68 -30.76
CA LEU A 660 2.22 17.97 -31.24
C LEU A 660 0.78 17.84 -31.72
N THR A 661 0.43 16.74 -32.39
CA THR A 661 -0.95 16.46 -32.82
C THR A 661 -1.85 16.29 -31.60
N ALA A 662 -1.47 15.44 -30.64
CA ALA A 662 -2.24 15.25 -29.41
C ALA A 662 -2.37 16.53 -28.59
N TRP A 663 -1.29 17.31 -28.49
CA TRP A 663 -1.28 18.61 -27.81
C TRP A 663 -2.23 19.58 -28.50
N SER A 664 -2.17 19.74 -29.82
CA SER A 664 -3.05 20.66 -30.57
C SER A 664 -4.53 20.26 -30.50
N GLN A 665 -4.84 18.97 -30.56
CA GLN A 665 -6.22 18.46 -30.56
C GLN A 665 -6.85 18.39 -29.15
N ALA A 666 -6.05 18.44 -28.08
CA ALA A 666 -6.58 18.40 -26.73
C ALA A 666 -7.48 19.62 -26.45
N GLU A 667 -8.72 19.36 -26.01
CA GLU A 667 -9.67 20.42 -25.62
C GLU A 667 -9.18 21.22 -24.41
N ARG A 668 -8.41 20.57 -23.52
CA ARG A 668 -7.77 21.15 -22.33
C ARG A 668 -6.36 20.58 -22.16
N LYS A 669 -5.33 21.43 -22.17
CA LYS A 669 -3.93 21.03 -22.02
C LYS A 669 -3.64 20.55 -20.59
N ASP A 670 -4.34 21.11 -19.59
CA ASP A 670 -4.20 20.69 -18.19
C ASP A 670 -4.60 19.22 -17.97
N GLU A 671 -5.67 18.77 -18.64
CA GLU A 671 -6.11 17.37 -18.59
C GLU A 671 -5.09 16.44 -19.26
N LEU A 672 -4.53 16.86 -20.39
CA LEU A 672 -3.48 16.14 -21.09
C LEU A 672 -2.21 16.00 -20.23
N ILE A 673 -1.75 17.09 -19.62
CA ILE A 673 -0.64 17.09 -18.66
C ILE A 673 -0.97 16.16 -17.49
N GLY A 674 -2.20 16.20 -16.98
CA GLY A 674 -2.69 15.31 -15.93
C GLY A 674 -2.59 13.83 -16.29
N GLN A 675 -2.94 13.46 -17.54
CA GLN A 675 -2.82 12.09 -18.05
C GLN A 675 -1.36 11.66 -18.25
N LEU A 676 -0.50 12.56 -18.71
CA LEU A 676 0.93 12.24 -18.86
C LEU A 676 1.60 12.03 -17.51
N ASN A 677 1.24 12.83 -16.53
CA ASN A 677 1.66 12.68 -15.15
C ASN A 677 1.24 11.32 -14.56
N SER A 678 -0.01 10.87 -14.79
CA SER A 678 -0.46 9.56 -14.30
C SER A 678 0.22 8.38 -15.00
N ARG A 679 0.72 8.60 -16.22
CA ARG A 679 1.52 7.64 -17.01
C ARG A 679 3.03 7.72 -16.76
N GLY A 680 3.48 8.49 -15.77
CA GLY A 680 4.88 8.51 -15.34
C GLY A 680 5.73 9.67 -15.87
N ALA A 681 5.15 10.71 -16.48
CA ALA A 681 5.87 11.93 -16.85
C ALA A 681 5.90 12.93 -15.67
N PHE A 682 6.86 12.79 -14.75
CA PHE A 682 6.91 13.53 -13.49
C PHE A 682 7.56 14.93 -13.63
N LEU A 683 6.88 15.86 -14.29
CA LEU A 683 7.43 17.19 -14.62
C LEU A 683 7.90 17.98 -13.39
N GLU A 684 7.12 18.00 -12.31
CA GLU A 684 7.46 18.72 -11.08
C GLU A 684 8.69 18.13 -10.39
N ALA A 685 8.80 16.81 -10.36
CA ALA A 685 9.94 16.14 -9.75
C ALA A 685 11.25 16.43 -10.52
N ILE A 686 11.18 16.62 -11.84
CA ILE A 686 12.31 17.06 -12.68
C ILE A 686 12.71 18.51 -12.37
N ARG A 687 11.74 19.39 -12.10
CA ARG A 687 12.01 20.78 -11.69
C ARG A 687 12.72 20.82 -10.34
N GLU A 688 12.29 19.98 -9.39
CA GLU A 688 12.94 19.84 -8.08
C GLU A 688 14.37 19.26 -8.19
N GLU A 689 14.57 18.21 -8.98
CA GLU A 689 15.90 17.58 -9.18
C GLU A 689 16.90 18.53 -9.84
N ALA A 690 16.42 19.42 -10.71
CA ALA A 690 17.22 20.43 -11.38
C ALA A 690 17.53 21.68 -10.51
N ASP A 691 17.26 21.63 -9.20
CA ASP A 691 17.46 22.72 -8.24
C ASP A 691 16.78 24.03 -8.71
N GLY A 692 15.55 23.90 -9.22
CA GLY A 692 14.75 25.03 -9.68
C GLY A 692 15.16 25.62 -11.04
N ARG A 693 16.18 25.09 -11.74
CA ARG A 693 16.59 25.60 -13.07
C ARG A 693 15.49 25.62 -14.11
N PHE A 694 14.51 24.74 -13.98
CA PHE A 694 13.37 24.66 -14.89
C PHE A 694 12.11 25.32 -14.32
N PHE A 695 12.13 26.02 -13.17
CA PHE A 695 10.92 26.55 -12.54
C PHE A 695 10.12 27.49 -13.47
N ASP A 696 10.83 28.30 -14.27
CA ASP A 696 10.21 29.26 -15.19
C ASP A 696 9.88 28.67 -16.58
N VAL A 697 10.25 27.41 -16.84
CA VAL A 697 9.98 26.70 -18.10
C VAL A 697 8.52 26.27 -18.18
N ASP A 698 7.88 26.38 -19.35
CA ASP A 698 6.51 25.88 -19.52
C ASP A 698 6.47 24.35 -19.51
N ASP A 699 5.36 23.74 -19.04
CA ASP A 699 5.22 22.28 -19.03
C ASP A 699 5.36 21.66 -20.42
N PHE A 700 4.85 22.33 -21.46
CA PHE A 700 5.03 21.91 -22.84
C PHE A 700 6.50 21.87 -23.25
N ASP A 701 7.26 22.93 -22.96
CA ASP A 701 8.69 23.02 -23.26
C ASP A 701 9.52 22.03 -22.46
N LEU A 702 9.14 21.78 -21.22
CA LEU A 702 9.79 20.80 -20.38
C LEU A 702 9.60 19.41 -20.97
N ILE A 703 8.39 19.06 -21.41
CA ILE A 703 8.11 17.81 -22.14
C ILE A 703 8.97 17.72 -23.42
N LEU A 704 9.01 18.79 -24.22
CA LEU A 704 9.81 18.82 -25.45
C LEU A 704 11.31 18.66 -25.17
N HIS A 705 11.80 19.27 -24.10
CA HIS A 705 13.20 19.18 -23.68
C HIS A 705 13.59 17.79 -23.18
N ILE A 706 12.67 17.13 -22.46
CA ILE A 706 12.91 15.80 -21.90
C ILE A 706 12.78 14.72 -22.98
N ALA A 707 11.67 14.70 -23.70
CA ALA A 707 11.33 13.60 -24.62
C ALA A 707 12.01 13.74 -25.99
N PHE A 708 12.14 14.98 -26.49
CA PHE A 708 12.52 15.24 -27.88
C PHE A 708 13.77 16.12 -28.01
N ASP A 709 14.51 16.30 -26.92
CA ASP A 709 15.79 17.02 -26.84
C ASP A 709 15.75 18.44 -27.45
N ARG A 710 14.59 19.12 -27.34
CA ARG A 710 14.43 20.52 -27.79
C ARG A 710 14.96 21.51 -26.74
N PRO A 711 15.43 22.70 -27.16
CA PRO A 711 15.72 23.78 -26.20
C PRO A 711 14.44 24.22 -25.50
N PRO A 712 14.38 24.27 -24.16
CA PRO A 712 13.19 24.68 -23.45
C PRO A 712 13.02 26.20 -23.50
N LEU A 713 11.79 26.67 -23.70
CA LEU A 713 11.43 28.07 -23.53
C LEU A 713 10.80 28.32 -22.16
N THR A 714 11.09 29.47 -21.58
CA THR A 714 10.41 29.99 -20.40
C THR A 714 9.01 30.48 -20.74
N LYS A 715 8.12 30.49 -19.73
CA LYS A 715 6.78 31.08 -19.85
C LYS A 715 6.85 32.53 -20.33
N GLN A 716 7.84 33.30 -19.86
CA GLN A 716 8.06 34.68 -20.29
C GLN A 716 8.47 34.79 -21.77
N GLU A 717 9.36 33.91 -22.26
CA GLU A 717 9.75 33.89 -23.67
C GLU A 717 8.56 33.58 -24.59
N ARG A 718 7.64 32.70 -24.18
CA ARG A 718 6.39 32.45 -24.91
C ARG A 718 5.50 33.68 -24.99
N ILE A 719 5.32 34.39 -23.87
CA ILE A 719 4.56 35.64 -23.82
C ILE A 719 5.17 36.67 -24.78
N ASP A 720 6.50 36.81 -24.77
CA ASP A 720 7.20 37.75 -25.63
C ASP A 720 7.06 37.39 -27.11
N HIS A 721 7.04 36.10 -27.45
CA HIS A 721 6.74 35.64 -28.82
C HIS A 721 5.32 36.02 -29.26
N VAL A 722 4.31 35.82 -28.41
CA VAL A 722 2.92 36.21 -28.70
C VAL A 722 2.81 37.73 -28.92
N LYS A 723 3.44 38.52 -28.04
CA LYS A 723 3.48 39.99 -28.15
C LYS A 723 4.17 40.43 -29.44
N LYS A 724 5.31 39.83 -29.79
CA LYS A 724 6.08 40.15 -31.00
C LYS A 724 5.35 39.81 -32.30
N ARG A 725 4.53 38.75 -32.30
CA ARG A 725 3.69 38.37 -33.45
C ARG A 725 2.48 39.28 -33.65
N GLY A 726 2.19 40.16 -32.67
CA GLY A 726 1.10 41.12 -32.77
C GLY A 726 -0.29 40.50 -32.66
N TYR A 727 -0.40 39.29 -32.10
CA TYR A 727 -1.68 38.58 -31.91
C TYR A 727 -2.71 39.46 -31.17
N LEU A 728 -2.25 40.17 -30.14
CA LEU A 728 -3.07 41.06 -29.30
C LEU A 728 -3.60 42.31 -30.03
N HIS A 729 -3.09 42.64 -31.21
CA HIS A 729 -3.55 43.79 -31.99
C HIS A 729 -4.90 43.55 -32.68
N LYS A 730 -5.37 42.30 -32.76
CA LYS A 730 -6.69 41.97 -33.34
C LYS A 730 -7.87 42.30 -32.41
N TYR A 731 -7.60 42.58 -31.13
CA TYR A 731 -8.60 42.87 -30.10
C TYR A 731 -8.66 44.36 -29.75
N SER A 732 -9.82 44.81 -29.25
CA SER A 732 -10.02 46.17 -28.72
C SER A 732 -9.14 46.40 -27.48
N ASP A 733 -8.86 47.66 -27.15
CA ASP A 733 -7.92 48.00 -26.07
C ASP A 733 -8.30 47.35 -24.72
N THR A 734 -9.59 47.35 -24.35
CA THR A 734 -10.06 46.68 -23.12
C THR A 734 -9.93 45.16 -23.19
N CYS A 735 -10.17 44.53 -24.35
CA CYS A 735 -9.98 43.08 -24.50
C CYS A 735 -8.49 42.72 -24.48
N ARG A 736 -7.64 43.58 -25.04
CA ARG A 736 -6.18 43.44 -24.99
C ARG A 736 -5.67 43.45 -23.56
N GLU A 737 -6.11 44.42 -22.74
CA GLU A 737 -5.72 44.49 -21.33
C GLU A 737 -6.11 43.21 -20.56
N VAL A 738 -7.29 42.64 -20.83
CA VAL A 738 -7.72 41.37 -20.24
C VAL A 738 -6.83 40.20 -20.69
N LEU A 739 -6.48 40.13 -21.98
CA LEU A 739 -5.58 39.07 -22.48
C LEU A 739 -4.14 39.23 -21.97
N GLU A 740 -3.66 40.46 -21.82
CA GLU A 740 -2.35 40.74 -21.21
C GLU A 740 -2.31 40.31 -19.75
N ALA A 741 -3.34 40.63 -18.97
CA ALA A 741 -3.46 40.16 -17.59
C ALA A 741 -3.55 38.63 -17.49
N LEU A 742 -4.15 37.96 -18.48
CA LEU A 742 -4.16 36.49 -18.55
C LEU A 742 -2.77 35.93 -18.87
N LEU A 743 -2.01 36.56 -19.76
CA LEU A 743 -0.62 36.20 -20.05
C LEU A 743 0.28 36.39 -18.81
N ASP A 744 0.07 37.45 -18.04
CA ASP A 744 0.78 37.68 -16.79
C ASP A 744 0.47 36.59 -15.76
N LYS A 745 -0.81 36.18 -15.64
CA LYS A 745 -1.16 35.01 -14.81
C LYS A 745 -0.53 33.73 -15.33
N TYR A 746 -0.54 33.48 -16.64
CA TYR A 746 0.12 32.33 -17.23
C TYR A 746 1.62 32.28 -16.86
N ALA A 747 2.31 33.43 -16.81
CA ALA A 747 3.71 33.49 -16.35
C ALA A 747 3.90 32.94 -14.93
N ASP A 748 2.99 33.28 -14.02
CA ASP A 748 3.07 32.88 -12.61
C ASP A 748 2.66 31.42 -12.39
N ILE A 749 1.49 31.02 -12.90
CA ILE A 749 0.78 29.79 -12.50
C ILE A 749 0.61 28.75 -13.62
N GLY A 750 1.01 29.05 -14.86
CA GLY A 750 0.96 28.12 -15.99
C GLY A 750 -0.38 28.09 -16.75
N ILE A 751 -0.50 27.16 -17.70
CA ILE A 751 -1.63 27.07 -18.67
C ILE A 751 -2.95 26.64 -18.01
N SER A 752 -2.89 25.91 -16.89
CA SER A 752 -4.04 25.26 -16.26
C SER A 752 -5.14 26.22 -15.79
N GLU A 753 -4.75 27.41 -15.33
CA GLU A 753 -5.67 28.38 -14.76
C GLU A 753 -6.28 29.32 -15.82
N ILE A 754 -5.59 29.54 -16.95
CA ILE A 754 -6.11 30.39 -18.03
C ILE A 754 -7.19 29.68 -18.88
N GLU A 755 -7.21 28.35 -18.87
CA GLU A 755 -8.26 27.52 -19.48
C GLU A 755 -9.59 27.57 -18.72
N THR A 756 -9.58 28.00 -17.45
CA THR A 756 -10.78 28.03 -16.62
C THR A 756 -11.38 29.43 -16.53
N THR A 757 -12.71 29.54 -16.64
CA THR A 757 -13.40 30.83 -16.44
C THR A 757 -13.35 31.33 -14.99
N ARG A 758 -12.80 30.53 -14.05
CA ARG A 758 -12.68 30.89 -12.63
C ARG A 758 -11.64 31.97 -12.40
N ILE A 759 -10.60 32.04 -13.24
CA ILE A 759 -9.54 33.05 -13.15
C ILE A 759 -10.10 34.48 -13.26
N LEU A 760 -11.20 34.66 -14.01
CA LEU A 760 -11.89 35.93 -14.18
C LEU A 760 -12.56 36.46 -12.89
N SER A 761 -12.63 35.65 -11.83
CA SER A 761 -13.15 36.04 -10.52
C SER A 761 -12.05 36.51 -9.55
N VAL A 762 -10.79 36.56 -9.99
CA VAL A 762 -9.61 36.89 -9.17
C VAL A 762 -8.99 38.22 -9.65
N ASP A 763 -8.26 38.93 -8.78
CA ASP A 763 -7.53 40.14 -9.19
C ASP A 763 -6.42 39.83 -10.21
N PRO A 764 -6.23 40.67 -11.25
CA PRO A 764 -6.85 41.99 -11.44
C PRO A 764 -8.18 41.98 -12.20
N PHE A 765 -8.74 40.82 -12.57
CA PHE A 765 -9.90 40.74 -13.48
C PHE A 765 -11.18 41.36 -12.90
N THR A 766 -11.32 41.38 -11.58
CA THR A 766 -12.43 42.01 -10.85
C THR A 766 -12.63 43.48 -11.25
N GLN A 767 -11.57 44.19 -11.67
CA GLN A 767 -11.62 45.58 -12.10
C GLN A 767 -12.38 45.77 -13.43
N TYR A 768 -12.43 44.74 -14.27
CA TYR A 768 -13.18 44.74 -15.53
C TYR A 768 -14.65 44.31 -15.33
N GLY A 769 -15.00 43.80 -14.15
CA GLY A 769 -16.34 43.45 -13.70
C GLY A 769 -16.56 41.94 -13.58
N SER A 770 -17.83 41.50 -13.57
CA SER A 770 -18.14 40.07 -13.45
C SER A 770 -17.67 39.27 -14.67
N PRO A 771 -17.40 37.96 -14.55
CA PRO A 771 -17.01 37.11 -15.67
C PRO A 771 -17.96 37.20 -16.88
N GLN A 772 -19.26 37.36 -16.63
CA GLN A 772 -20.26 37.58 -17.69
C GLN A 772 -20.08 38.90 -18.43
N LYS A 773 -19.69 39.97 -17.71
CA LYS A 773 -19.41 41.28 -18.30
C LYS A 773 -18.13 41.23 -19.14
N ILE A 774 -17.09 40.54 -18.65
CA ILE A 774 -15.84 40.32 -19.39
C ILE A 774 -16.12 39.54 -20.67
N ALA A 775 -16.85 38.42 -20.60
CA ALA A 775 -17.21 37.64 -21.79
C ALA A 775 -17.99 38.46 -22.84
N ARG A 776 -18.84 39.39 -22.42
CA ARG A 776 -19.55 40.30 -23.35
C ARG A 776 -18.62 41.24 -24.11
N LEU A 777 -17.47 41.62 -23.54
CA LEU A 777 -16.47 42.46 -24.24
C LEU A 777 -15.93 41.76 -25.50
N PHE A 778 -15.85 40.42 -25.46
CA PHE A 778 -15.41 39.58 -26.57
C PHE A 778 -16.54 39.18 -27.54
N GLY A 779 -17.78 39.62 -27.29
CA GLY A 779 -18.96 39.24 -28.11
C GLY A 779 -19.80 38.09 -27.54
N GLY A 780 -19.51 37.63 -26.32
CA GLY A 780 -20.25 36.56 -25.64
C GLY A 780 -19.33 35.46 -25.11
N ARG A 781 -19.90 34.47 -24.42
CA ARG A 781 -19.14 33.35 -23.82
C ARG A 781 -18.35 32.57 -24.87
N ASP A 782 -18.98 32.21 -25.97
CA ASP A 782 -18.34 31.37 -27.00
C ASP A 782 -17.21 32.11 -27.71
N ALA A 783 -17.38 33.42 -27.95
CA ALA A 783 -16.35 34.25 -28.55
C ALA A 783 -15.17 34.51 -27.60
N TYR A 784 -15.42 34.60 -26.29
CA TYR A 784 -14.35 34.61 -25.29
C TYR A 784 -13.58 33.28 -25.26
N LEU A 785 -14.28 32.14 -25.19
CA LEU A 785 -13.63 30.83 -25.22
C LEU A 785 -12.82 30.61 -26.50
N GLN A 786 -13.31 31.08 -27.64
CA GLN A 786 -12.55 31.07 -28.88
C GLN A 786 -11.31 31.97 -28.81
N ALA A 787 -11.40 33.14 -28.20
CA ALA A 787 -10.25 34.03 -28.01
C ALA A 787 -9.17 33.42 -27.10
N ILE A 788 -9.56 32.61 -26.11
CA ILE A 788 -8.65 31.84 -25.26
C ILE A 788 -7.98 30.72 -26.05
N ARG A 789 -8.73 29.92 -26.83
CA ARG A 789 -8.16 28.90 -27.73
C ARG A 789 -7.17 29.48 -28.73
N ASP A 790 -7.55 30.58 -29.39
CA ASP A 790 -6.67 31.27 -30.32
C ASP A 790 -5.39 31.82 -29.61
N LEU A 791 -5.48 32.21 -28.33
CA LEU A 791 -4.34 32.69 -27.53
C LEU A 791 -3.42 31.53 -27.15
N GLU A 792 -3.99 30.37 -26.79
CA GLU A 792 -3.25 29.12 -26.56
C GLU A 792 -2.51 28.67 -27.82
N ASP A 793 -3.20 28.66 -28.97
CA ASP A 793 -2.60 28.36 -30.26
C ASP A 793 -1.42 29.31 -30.52
N ALA A 794 -1.61 30.62 -30.30
CA ALA A 794 -0.53 31.60 -30.46
C ALA A 794 0.64 31.39 -29.48
N LEU A 795 0.39 30.93 -28.25
CA LEU A 795 1.43 30.58 -27.28
C LEU A 795 2.27 29.39 -27.76
N TYR A 796 1.66 28.41 -28.44
CA TYR A 796 2.30 27.14 -28.81
C TYR A 796 2.69 27.00 -30.30
N GLU A 797 2.31 27.95 -31.16
CA GLU A 797 2.60 28.00 -32.62
C GLU A 797 4.10 28.15 -32.96
N ALA A 798 5.01 28.19 -31.99
CA ALA A 798 6.46 28.28 -32.19
C ALA A 798 7.22 26.94 -32.04
N ALA A 799 6.52 25.81 -31.93
CA ALA A 799 7.10 24.49 -31.68
C ALA A 799 7.89 23.90 -32.86
#